data_AF-A0A2V7F7Z5-F1
#
_entry.id   AF-A0A2V7F7Z5-F1
#
_cell.length_a   1.000
_cell.length_b   1.000
_cell.length_c   1.000
_cell.angle_alpha   90.00
_cell.angle_beta   90.00
_cell.angle_gamma   90.00
#
_symmetry.space_group_name_H-M   'P 1'
#
loop_
_entity.id
_entity.type
_entity.pdbx_description
1 polymer ?
#
loop_
_entity_poly.entity_id
_entity_poly.type
_entity_poly.pdbx_seq_one_letter_code
_entity_poly.pdbx_strand_id
1 'polypeptide(L)'
;MIDRAFGLTPTVVVWVLIGLAIGTPAAADNGASSKTVLLLYGESRLLPSIVVADESLRSTLTARSPTPIHFHTEYLESLSSAAGPSLEPELARLLTKKYARAKPDVIIAGRGAAHFVLERRASIFPNVPVVLFGVERTAKSALGPGAVAVSATPDWAETLGLALRLHPDTRQVVVVHGAGPLDRAWEAQARRNLAVYEPRIEVRHLAGLPLDTLLAEVSGLPAGTVILVGSVISDGIGRTVGAISAVERMSSVSARPMYGLFEPLLGHGIVGGRLLTPSAHGVKAAELALRILSGESLGPGDSADNVGSAYMFDARQLTRLGISETALPPGSVVRFREPSLWKLYGWPLVAGLWVVAVETALIGGLLIERRRRHAAQRALAARLRFEHLLANLTAAFASLRPADVEATIDAALARVVDVLDIDRAGVAEFAPDGSIRFTHSQRRPGLTPISPSIALNEYPWTVARMRQGESVMFARVDDLPADAETDRQMFRRVGTRSFASVPLRVAGTVVGALRVASTRSERAWSAEFVQQLELLSEIFGNAFAAHRAEADHREQENRFRMMADAAPVMIWMAGTDSHHDFFNTRWLEFTGRPLEDELGIGWLAGVHPDDVDQCLEGYVAAFNERRPFRVEYRLRRHDGEYRSILDTGVARRTADDVFGGYVGSCVDVTEVRAAHRAVLDSSALSAAMLESLHGRVAALDARGVIVAVNHAWIDAADGISGLARTTVGDNYLDVCRSAAGNPDGHRALAAIEDVLAGRLASARVEYVCPGVDDARWFEMIVEPLKRPAGGVLIAHVEITERRRVEEEARLQRDELARALRLTTMGELAASLSHEMNQPLTAILTSAQAARRVMDTPDPERSEIIRAAVEYIIEDSKRAAQVIRRLRALFRKEHAERKPIDINELIMDVVALVRGDGVRRRVSMRFELAEGLPVVSGDAVQLQQVVLNLIMNAVEATALGDEPREVVVTTTQVEPGLLRLSVCDTGIGVDAAQLEKIFEPFVSTKIDGLGMGLSISRSIVQAHGGRIWATHNSDRGLTVQVEVPCEEQL
;
A
#
# COMPACT_ATOMS: atom_id res chain seq x y z
N MET A 1 -36.03 53.73 22.91
CA MET A 1 -36.20 55.19 23.10
C MET A 1 -34.93 55.68 23.76
N ILE A 2 -34.03 56.47 23.19
CA ILE A 2 -33.97 57.37 22.02
C ILE A 2 -32.47 57.37 21.66
N ASP A 3 -32.00 56.87 20.52
CA ASP A 3 -32.07 57.40 19.15
C ASP A 3 -31.15 58.63 18.90
N ARG A 4 -30.14 58.39 18.05
CA ARG A 4 -29.48 59.27 17.06
C ARG A 4 -28.55 60.42 17.44
N ALA A 5 -27.35 60.34 16.85
CA ALA A 5 -26.69 61.29 15.91
C ALA A 5 -25.20 61.39 16.31
N PHE A 6 -24.17 61.12 15.50
CA PHE A 6 -23.81 61.33 14.09
C PHE A 6 -22.77 60.22 13.75
N GLY A 7 -22.72 59.53 12.61
CA GLY A 7 -22.60 60.04 11.24
C GLY A 7 -21.14 60.05 10.79
N LEU A 8 -20.53 58.91 10.41
CA LEU A 8 -19.25 58.85 9.68
C LEU A 8 -19.15 57.59 8.78
N THR A 9 -18.59 57.81 7.60
CA THR A 9 -18.53 57.02 6.37
C THR A 9 -17.62 55.76 6.40
N PRO A 10 -17.81 54.78 5.48
CA PRO A 10 -17.11 53.49 5.49
C PRO A 10 -15.70 53.57 4.87
N THR A 11 -14.88 54.50 5.36
CA THR A 11 -13.48 54.65 4.94
C THR A 11 -12.48 54.46 6.09
N VAL A 12 -12.97 54.16 7.30
CA VAL A 12 -12.14 54.14 8.53
C VAL A 12 -11.95 52.73 9.12
N VAL A 13 -12.72 51.72 8.68
CA VAL A 13 -12.53 50.33 9.16
C VAL A 13 -11.40 49.60 8.41
N VAL A 14 -10.94 50.12 7.27
CA VAL A 14 -9.78 49.57 6.53
C VAL A 14 -8.44 50.12 7.03
N TRP A 15 -8.42 51.22 7.78
CA TRP A 15 -7.18 51.79 8.32
C TRP A 15 -6.76 51.29 9.71
N VAL A 16 -7.64 50.58 10.42
CA VAL A 16 -7.30 49.96 11.73
C VAL A 16 -6.67 48.56 11.56
N LEU A 17 -6.75 47.96 10.36
CA LEU A 17 -6.05 46.71 10.02
C LEU A 17 -4.84 46.89 9.09
N ILE A 18 -4.56 48.13 8.64
CA ILE A 18 -3.33 48.48 7.89
C ILE A 18 -2.36 49.34 8.73
N GLY A 19 -2.80 49.87 9.88
CA GLY A 19 -1.94 50.58 10.84
C GLY A 19 -1.12 49.71 11.80
N LEU A 20 -1.19 48.37 11.68
CA LEU A 20 -0.46 47.41 12.53
C LEU A 20 0.64 46.62 11.79
N ALA A 21 1.01 47.05 10.58
CA ALA A 21 2.10 46.45 9.79
C ALA A 21 3.07 47.46 9.14
N ILE A 22 2.93 48.78 9.40
CA ILE A 22 3.90 49.79 8.97
C ILE A 22 4.16 50.75 10.12
N GLY A 23 4.93 50.23 11.07
CA GLY A 23 5.61 50.99 12.10
C GLY A 23 6.87 50.22 12.38
N THR A 24 7.89 50.41 11.53
CA THR A 24 9.26 50.12 11.93
C THR A 24 9.45 50.82 13.28
N PRO A 25 9.68 50.09 14.38
CA PRO A 25 10.39 50.73 15.45
C PRO A 25 11.76 50.99 14.84
N ALA A 26 12.04 52.26 14.55
CA ALA A 26 13.40 52.73 14.68
C ALA A 26 13.88 52.13 15.99
N ALA A 27 14.78 51.16 15.89
CA ALA A 27 15.43 50.57 17.04
C ALA A 27 16.08 51.75 17.75
N ALA A 28 15.38 52.25 18.77
CA ALA A 28 16.04 52.89 19.87
C ALA A 28 17.07 51.87 20.30
N ASP A 29 18.32 52.23 20.03
CA ASP A 29 19.54 51.64 20.54
C ASP A 29 19.47 51.73 22.07
N ASN A 30 18.61 50.91 22.67
CA ASN A 30 18.72 50.53 24.06
C ASN A 30 19.91 49.60 24.07
N GLY A 31 21.08 50.16 24.38
CA GLY A 31 22.36 49.46 24.48
C GLY A 31 22.36 48.33 25.52
N ALA A 32 21.66 47.24 25.24
CA ALA A 32 21.95 45.94 25.80
C ALA A 32 23.21 45.44 25.09
N SER A 33 24.37 45.93 25.53
CA SER A 33 25.67 45.45 25.08
C SER A 33 25.67 43.92 25.11
N SER A 34 25.85 43.27 23.95
CA SER A 34 25.92 41.82 23.89
C SER A 34 27.04 41.31 24.78
N LYS A 35 26.78 40.22 25.51
CA LYS A 35 27.73 39.66 26.48
C LYS A 35 28.67 38.69 25.79
N THR A 36 29.95 38.75 26.11
CA THR A 36 30.98 37.92 25.49
C THR A 36 31.46 36.86 26.46
N VAL A 37 31.32 35.58 26.09
CA VAL A 37 31.78 34.43 26.87
C VAL A 37 32.97 33.80 26.15
N LEU A 38 34.11 33.67 26.83
CA LEU A 38 35.29 32.97 26.31
C LEU A 38 35.39 31.56 26.89
N LEU A 39 35.32 30.56 26.03
CA LEU A 39 35.45 29.14 26.38
C LEU A 39 36.87 28.65 26.09
N LEU A 40 37.54 28.09 27.10
CA LEU A 40 38.91 27.59 27.00
C LEU A 40 38.97 26.10 27.32
N TYR A 41 39.48 25.31 26.38
CA TYR A 41 39.65 23.86 26.53
C TYR A 41 41.12 23.49 26.39
N GLY A 42 41.64 22.62 27.25
CA GLY A 42 43.02 22.09 27.09
C GLY A 42 43.04 20.71 26.43
N GLU A 43 41.88 20.08 26.33
CA GLU A 43 41.66 18.76 25.77
C GLU A 43 41.24 18.81 24.30
N SER A 44 41.34 17.67 23.61
CA SER A 44 40.92 17.57 22.21
C SER A 44 39.42 17.85 22.04
N ARG A 45 39.09 18.64 21.02
CA ARG A 45 37.70 18.98 20.63
C ARG A 45 36.80 17.76 20.44
N LEU A 46 37.37 16.60 20.09
CA LEU A 46 36.62 15.40 19.72
C LEU A 46 36.27 14.48 20.91
N LEU A 47 36.67 14.83 22.14
CA LEU A 47 36.30 14.03 23.30
C LEU A 47 34.80 14.13 23.59
N PRO A 48 34.04 13.01 23.61
CA PRO A 48 32.58 13.03 23.75
C PRO A 48 32.08 13.75 25.01
N SER A 49 32.81 13.64 26.12
CA SER A 49 32.46 14.32 27.39
C SER A 49 32.57 15.85 27.28
N ILE A 50 33.52 16.37 26.50
CA ILE A 50 33.70 17.80 26.27
C ILE A 50 32.59 18.34 25.35
N VAL A 51 32.24 17.59 24.31
CA VAL A 51 31.15 17.97 23.39
C VAL A 51 29.83 18.07 24.14
N VAL A 52 29.46 17.06 24.93
CA VAL A 52 28.21 17.06 25.70
C VAL A 52 28.19 18.17 26.76
N ALA A 53 29.32 18.45 27.41
CA ALA A 53 29.42 19.53 28.38
C ALA A 53 29.37 20.92 27.73
N ASP A 54 30.05 21.13 26.59
CA ASP A 54 30.01 22.39 25.82
C ASP A 54 28.61 22.67 25.26
N GLU A 55 27.93 21.66 24.71
CA GLU A 55 26.58 21.78 24.16
C GLU A 55 25.57 22.15 25.26
N SER A 56 25.57 21.42 26.37
CA SER A 56 24.69 21.72 27.51
C SER A 56 24.97 23.09 28.13
N LEU A 57 26.23 23.51 28.17
CA LEU A 57 26.64 24.84 28.62
C LEU A 57 26.11 25.95 27.71
N ARG A 58 26.34 25.84 26.39
CA ARG A 58 25.89 26.85 25.42
C ARG A 58 24.37 26.93 25.33
N SER A 59 23.71 25.78 25.33
CA SER A 59 22.25 25.68 25.32
C SER A 59 21.66 26.37 26.55
N THR A 60 22.20 26.10 27.74
CA THR A 60 21.73 26.71 28.99
C THR A 60 21.98 28.22 29.00
N LEU A 61 23.16 28.68 28.56
CA LEU A 61 23.50 30.10 28.49
C LEU A 61 22.59 30.85 27.49
N THR A 62 22.41 30.31 26.28
CA THR A 62 21.57 30.93 25.26
C THR A 62 20.09 30.95 25.66
N ALA A 63 19.58 29.86 26.25
CA ALA A 63 18.16 29.74 26.59
C ALA A 63 17.76 30.58 27.82
N ARG A 64 18.66 30.79 28.77
CA ARG A 64 18.34 31.44 30.07
C ARG A 64 18.93 32.85 30.21
N SER A 65 19.75 33.31 29.26
CA SER A 65 20.30 34.67 29.31
C SER A 65 19.27 35.70 28.79
N PRO A 66 19.04 36.80 29.52
CA PRO A 66 18.19 37.89 29.05
C PRO A 66 18.85 38.75 27.96
N THR A 67 20.17 38.63 27.77
CA THR A 67 20.94 39.35 26.74
C THR A 67 21.58 38.38 25.74
N PRO A 68 21.71 38.74 24.45
CA PRO A 68 22.44 37.93 23.47
C PRO A 68 23.88 37.65 23.93
N ILE A 69 24.30 36.38 23.83
CA ILE A 69 25.65 35.93 24.18
C ILE A 69 26.45 35.62 22.91
N HIS A 70 27.63 36.22 22.77
CA HIS A 70 28.62 35.82 21.79
C HIS A 70 29.65 34.91 22.43
N PHE A 71 29.85 33.73 21.83
CA PHE A 71 30.83 32.77 22.30
C PHE A 71 32.11 32.84 21.48
N HIS A 72 33.24 32.97 22.17
CA HIS A 72 34.56 32.66 21.62
C HIS A 72 35.05 31.35 22.19
N THR A 73 35.79 30.57 21.42
CA THR A 73 36.29 29.26 21.87
C THR A 73 37.72 29.06 21.41
N GLU A 74 38.59 28.69 22.34
CA GLU A 74 39.98 28.35 22.07
C GLU A 74 40.27 26.94 22.59
N TYR A 75 40.93 26.15 21.74
CA TYR A 75 41.44 24.84 22.09
C TYR A 75 42.96 24.95 22.25
N LEU A 76 43.43 24.73 23.46
CA LEU A 76 44.81 24.87 23.90
C LEU A 76 45.48 23.49 24.01
N GLU A 77 45.27 22.62 23.01
CA GLU A 77 45.70 21.21 23.01
C GLU A 77 47.22 21.07 23.24
N SER A 78 48.01 22.08 22.85
CA SER A 78 49.45 22.16 23.08
C SER A 78 49.87 22.21 24.56
N LEU A 79 48.95 22.52 25.48
CA LEU A 79 49.19 22.51 26.94
C LEU A 79 49.18 21.09 27.52
N SER A 80 48.67 20.11 26.78
CA SER A 80 48.50 18.72 27.25
C SER A 80 49.71 17.80 26.98
N SER A 81 50.69 18.28 26.19
CA SER A 81 51.90 17.51 25.85
C SER A 81 52.96 17.63 26.95
N ALA A 82 53.13 16.57 27.74
CA ALA A 82 54.22 16.47 28.72
C ALA A 82 55.63 16.30 28.10
N ALA A 83 55.78 16.39 26.76
CA ALA A 83 56.99 15.96 26.05
C ALA A 83 57.67 17.04 25.17
N GLY A 84 57.35 18.33 25.32
CA GLY A 84 57.97 19.41 24.54
C GLY A 84 58.24 20.69 25.34
N PRO A 85 59.05 21.64 24.81
CA PRO A 85 59.27 22.93 25.47
C PRO A 85 57.93 23.67 25.66
N SER A 86 57.74 24.24 26.87
CA SER A 86 56.52 24.95 27.27
C SER A 86 56.19 26.07 26.27
N LEU A 87 55.17 25.83 25.43
CA LEU A 87 54.59 26.82 24.52
C LEU A 87 53.64 27.79 25.25
N GLU A 88 53.46 27.63 26.57
CA GLU A 88 52.55 28.41 27.38
C GLU A 88 52.82 29.93 27.34
N PRO A 89 54.07 30.42 27.43
CA PRO A 89 54.35 31.86 27.38
C PRO A 89 53.97 32.48 26.02
N GLU A 90 54.16 31.74 24.93
CA GLU A 90 53.85 32.20 23.58
C GLU A 90 52.35 32.19 23.33
N LEU A 91 51.64 31.18 23.83
CA LEU A 91 50.18 31.11 23.80
C LEU A 91 49.55 32.24 24.62
N ALA A 92 50.09 32.54 25.80
CA ALA A 92 49.68 33.68 26.62
C ALA A 92 49.86 35.01 25.88
N ARG A 93 51.00 35.20 25.19
CA ARG A 93 51.28 36.38 24.36
C ARG A 93 50.27 36.52 23.21
N LEU A 94 49.96 35.43 22.53
CA LEU A 94 49.00 35.40 21.42
C LEU A 94 47.58 35.74 21.91
N LEU A 95 47.12 35.12 22.99
CA LEU A 95 45.80 35.39 23.57
C LEU A 95 45.69 36.84 24.07
N THR A 96 46.74 37.37 24.70
CA THR A 96 46.79 38.78 25.13
C THR A 96 46.62 39.72 23.94
N LYS A 97 47.29 39.44 22.81
CA LYS A 97 47.15 40.25 21.59
C LYS A 97 45.77 40.09 20.94
N LYS A 98 45.22 38.87 20.90
CA LYS A 98 43.93 38.54 20.29
C LYS A 98 42.77 39.23 21.00
N TYR A 99 42.77 39.23 22.33
CA TYR A 99 41.70 39.78 23.16
C TYR A 99 41.97 41.20 23.68
N ALA A 100 43.00 41.89 23.16
CA ALA A 100 43.35 43.25 23.56
C ALA A 100 42.23 44.28 23.30
N ARG A 101 41.42 44.07 22.25
CA ARG A 101 40.34 44.99 21.81
C ARG A 101 38.92 44.52 22.16
N ALA A 102 38.76 43.26 22.55
CA ALA A 102 37.46 42.66 22.87
C ALA A 102 37.64 41.76 24.09
N LYS A 103 37.40 42.32 25.29
CA LYS A 103 37.54 41.57 26.54
C LYS A 103 36.28 40.75 26.80
N PRO A 104 36.41 39.46 27.15
CA PRO A 104 35.26 38.67 27.56
C PRO A 104 34.69 39.17 28.89
N ASP A 105 33.37 39.10 29.05
CA ASP A 105 32.67 39.36 30.31
C ASP A 105 32.85 38.21 31.32
N VAL A 106 33.02 36.98 30.83
CA VAL A 106 33.30 35.80 31.65
C VAL A 106 34.14 34.79 30.88
N ILE A 107 35.07 34.13 31.57
CA ILE A 107 35.86 33.03 31.04
C ILE A 107 35.34 31.73 31.64
N ILE A 108 35.05 30.75 30.80
CA ILE A 108 34.73 29.41 31.26
C ILE A 108 35.81 28.46 30.76
N ALA A 109 36.47 27.78 31.68
CA ALA A 109 37.60 26.92 31.34
C ALA A 109 37.39 25.48 31.82
N GLY A 110 37.62 24.54 30.91
CA GLY A 110 37.67 23.12 31.23
C GLY A 110 38.93 22.76 32.03
N ARG A 111 38.97 21.53 32.54
CA ARG A 111 40.08 21.01 33.37
C ARG A 111 41.46 21.24 32.76
N GLY A 112 41.65 20.93 31.48
CA GLY A 112 42.94 21.06 30.80
C GLY A 112 43.44 22.49 30.65
N ALA A 113 42.55 23.48 30.67
CA ALA A 113 42.90 24.90 30.63
C ALA A 113 42.94 25.56 32.02
N ALA A 114 42.47 24.87 33.07
CA ALA A 114 42.30 25.44 34.41
C ALA A 114 43.61 25.99 34.99
N HIS A 115 44.71 25.24 34.89
CA HIS A 115 46.01 25.67 35.41
C HIS A 115 46.53 26.92 34.68
N PHE A 116 46.49 26.90 33.35
CA PHE A 116 46.89 28.03 32.51
C PHE A 116 46.09 29.30 32.83
N VAL A 117 44.77 29.18 32.98
CA VAL A 117 43.90 30.32 33.33
C VAL A 117 44.21 30.82 34.74
N LEU A 118 44.36 29.94 35.73
CA LEU A 118 44.66 30.36 37.10
C LEU A 118 46.01 31.08 37.22
N GLU A 119 47.04 30.61 36.52
CA GLU A 119 48.37 31.21 36.57
C GLU A 119 48.52 32.49 35.72
N ARG A 120 47.85 32.56 34.57
CA ARG A 120 48.05 33.64 33.59
C ARG A 120 46.85 34.59 33.46
N ARG A 121 45.75 34.38 34.20
CA ARG A 121 44.59 35.30 34.17
C ARG A 121 44.99 36.74 34.46
N ALA A 122 45.89 36.96 35.42
CA ALA A 122 46.27 38.30 35.85
C ALA A 122 46.98 39.09 34.73
N SER A 123 47.68 38.40 33.82
CA SER A 123 48.38 39.01 32.69
C SER A 123 47.55 39.07 31.41
N ILE A 124 46.71 38.06 31.15
CA ILE A 124 45.93 37.97 29.89
C ILE A 124 44.55 38.62 30.02
N PHE A 125 43.86 38.41 31.15
CA PHE A 125 42.47 38.80 31.38
C PHE A 125 42.27 39.43 32.78
N PRO A 126 42.84 40.63 33.02
CA PRO A 126 42.74 41.26 34.33
C PRO A 126 41.28 41.58 34.69
N ASN A 127 40.88 41.21 35.91
CA ASN A 127 39.54 41.42 36.48
C ASN A 127 38.37 40.73 35.76
N VAL A 128 38.62 39.76 34.88
CA VAL A 128 37.56 38.96 34.27
C VAL A 128 37.22 37.76 35.15
N PRO A 129 35.94 37.56 35.55
CA PRO A 129 35.53 36.40 36.33
C PRO A 129 35.74 35.07 35.58
N VAL A 130 36.08 34.02 36.33
CA VAL A 130 36.39 32.69 35.78
C VAL A 130 35.48 31.63 36.37
N VAL A 131 34.88 30.81 35.51
CA VAL A 131 34.18 29.57 35.88
C VAL A 131 35.01 28.38 35.41
N LEU A 132 35.62 27.67 36.35
CA LEU A 132 36.27 26.39 36.05
C LEU A 132 35.24 25.27 36.11
N PHE A 133 35.29 24.31 35.20
CA PHE A 133 34.41 23.14 35.27
C PHE A 133 35.14 21.84 34.93
N GLY A 134 34.66 20.74 35.52
CA GLY A 134 35.31 19.44 35.40
C GLY A 134 36.65 19.33 36.14
N VAL A 135 36.91 20.26 37.07
CA VAL A 135 38.13 20.26 37.89
C VAL A 135 37.97 19.40 39.14
N GLU A 136 39.08 18.95 39.72
CA GLU A 136 39.07 18.19 40.96
C GLU A 136 38.71 19.08 42.16
N ARG A 137 38.09 18.50 43.19
CA ARG A 137 37.69 19.22 44.41
C ARG A 137 38.87 19.93 45.10
N THR A 138 40.06 19.33 45.05
CA THR A 138 41.30 19.89 45.61
C THR A 138 41.73 21.19 44.90
N ALA A 139 41.37 21.37 43.63
CA ALA A 139 41.68 22.58 42.86
C ALA A 139 40.96 23.83 43.39
N LYS A 140 39.89 23.66 44.19
CA LYS A 140 39.18 24.75 44.88
C LYS A 140 40.10 25.57 45.79
N SER A 141 41.11 24.91 46.39
CA SER A 141 42.09 25.57 47.27
C SER A 141 43.04 26.53 46.53
N ALA A 142 43.15 26.39 45.20
CA ALA A 142 43.99 27.24 44.34
C ALA A 142 43.21 28.41 43.71
N LEU A 143 41.92 28.57 44.01
CA LEU A 143 41.08 29.64 43.46
C LEU A 143 41.36 30.98 44.16
N GLY A 144 41.75 31.99 43.38
CA GLY A 144 41.80 33.39 43.84
C GLY A 144 40.43 34.11 43.71
N PRO A 145 40.32 35.38 44.17
CA PRO A 145 39.11 36.18 44.05
C PRO A 145 38.58 36.24 42.60
N GLY A 146 37.25 36.23 42.43
CA GLY A 146 36.60 36.26 41.11
C GLY A 146 36.68 34.96 40.31
N ALA A 147 37.05 33.84 40.93
CA ALA A 147 36.99 32.52 40.30
C ALA A 147 36.12 31.55 41.11
N VAL A 148 35.29 30.81 40.40
CA VAL A 148 34.45 29.72 40.92
C VAL A 148 34.78 28.43 40.19
N ALA A 149 34.53 27.30 40.85
CA ALA A 149 34.68 25.99 40.25
C ALA A 149 33.40 25.16 40.34
N VAL A 150 33.17 24.36 39.31
CA VAL A 150 32.27 23.21 39.33
C VAL A 150 33.16 21.98 39.45
N SER A 151 33.25 21.43 40.66
CA SER A 151 34.09 20.27 40.92
C SER A 151 33.32 18.98 40.63
N ALA A 152 34.06 18.04 40.04
CA ALA A 152 33.52 16.76 39.58
C ALA A 152 34.52 15.65 39.91
N THR A 153 34.10 14.68 40.73
CA THR A 153 34.91 13.51 41.03
C THR A 153 34.08 12.25 40.82
N PRO A 154 34.55 11.27 40.03
CA PRO A 154 33.87 10.00 39.87
C PRO A 154 33.81 9.24 41.21
N ASP A 155 32.63 8.70 41.52
CA ASP A 155 32.34 8.03 42.79
C ASP A 155 32.77 6.55 42.74
N TRP A 156 34.09 6.32 42.78
CA TRP A 156 34.70 4.97 42.75
C TRP A 156 34.15 4.04 43.85
N ALA A 157 34.15 4.51 45.10
CA ALA A 157 33.76 3.73 46.26
C ALA A 157 32.26 3.39 46.25
N GLU A 158 31.41 4.32 45.81
CA GLU A 158 29.96 4.12 45.74
C GLU A 158 29.59 3.15 44.60
N THR A 159 30.25 3.27 43.45
CA THR A 159 30.03 2.37 42.31
C THR A 159 30.48 0.95 42.63
N LEU A 160 31.64 0.78 43.28
CA LEU A 160 32.06 -0.54 43.73
C LEU A 160 31.15 -1.10 44.83
N GLY A 161 30.79 -0.30 45.84
CA GLY A 161 29.86 -0.73 46.89
C GLY A 161 28.48 -1.13 46.35
N LEU A 162 28.01 -0.47 45.30
CA LEU A 162 26.82 -0.89 44.54
C LEU A 162 27.03 -2.23 43.83
N ALA A 163 28.13 -2.39 43.09
CA ALA A 163 28.42 -3.62 42.37
C ALA A 163 28.51 -4.84 43.32
N LEU A 164 29.10 -4.67 44.50
CA LEU A 164 29.18 -5.72 45.53
C LEU A 164 27.83 -6.04 46.17
N ARG A 165 26.91 -5.06 46.28
CA ARG A 165 25.53 -5.32 46.73
C ARG A 165 24.74 -6.14 45.71
N LEU A 166 24.95 -5.87 44.42
CA LEU A 166 24.29 -6.58 43.32
C LEU A 166 24.94 -7.95 43.04
N HIS A 167 26.22 -8.11 43.40
CA HIS A 167 27.00 -9.35 43.24
C HIS A 167 27.68 -9.72 44.57
N PRO A 168 26.95 -10.26 45.56
CA PRO A 168 27.49 -10.54 46.90
C PRO A 168 28.60 -11.60 46.91
N ASP A 169 28.64 -12.50 45.92
CA ASP A 169 29.66 -13.56 45.80
C ASP A 169 30.98 -13.10 45.14
N THR A 170 31.18 -11.78 44.99
CA THR A 170 32.38 -11.22 44.34
C THR A 170 33.62 -11.45 45.20
N ARG A 171 34.63 -12.11 44.63
CA ARG A 171 35.93 -12.40 45.28
C ARG A 171 37.06 -11.50 44.79
N GLN A 172 36.95 -11.03 43.55
CA GLN A 172 37.97 -10.22 42.89
C GLN A 172 37.31 -9.05 42.15
N VAL A 173 37.98 -7.89 42.19
CA VAL A 173 37.60 -6.70 41.43
C VAL A 173 38.76 -6.32 40.53
N VAL A 174 38.50 -6.21 39.24
CA VAL A 174 39.50 -5.81 38.25
C VAL A 174 39.21 -4.39 37.81
N VAL A 175 40.15 -3.47 38.08
CA VAL A 175 40.02 -2.05 37.72
C VAL A 175 40.82 -1.76 36.46
N VAL A 176 40.14 -1.32 35.40
CA VAL A 176 40.74 -1.11 34.09
C VAL A 176 40.99 0.38 33.82
N HIS A 177 42.24 0.71 33.44
CA HIS A 177 42.68 2.06 33.10
C HIS A 177 43.54 2.08 31.83
N GLY A 178 43.44 3.17 31.07
CA GLY A 178 44.34 3.44 29.96
C GLY A 178 45.72 3.93 30.42
N ALA A 179 46.53 4.37 29.44
CA ALA A 179 47.89 4.85 29.65
C ALA A 179 48.06 6.36 29.39
N GLY A 180 46.98 7.09 29.08
CA GLY A 180 47.04 8.53 28.88
C GLY A 180 47.35 9.29 30.19
N PRO A 181 47.78 10.57 30.12
CA PRO A 181 47.97 11.40 31.31
C PRO A 181 46.72 11.49 32.19
N LEU A 182 45.54 11.60 31.56
CA LEU A 182 44.26 11.60 32.26
C LEU A 182 43.93 10.24 32.87
N ASP A 183 44.23 9.15 32.15
CA ASP A 183 44.00 7.78 32.64
C ASP A 183 44.83 7.51 33.91
N ARG A 184 46.10 7.94 33.94
CA ARG A 184 46.98 7.84 35.12
C ARG A 184 46.48 8.67 36.30
N ALA A 185 45.96 9.87 36.06
CA ALA A 185 45.39 10.71 37.13
C ALA A 185 44.18 10.01 37.78
N TRP A 186 43.30 9.42 36.96
CA TRP A 186 42.16 8.66 37.44
C TRP A 186 42.55 7.33 38.10
N GLU A 187 43.58 6.64 37.60
CA GLU A 187 44.16 5.44 38.25
C GLU A 187 44.65 5.74 39.67
N ALA A 188 45.44 6.82 39.83
CA ALA A 188 45.94 7.22 41.14
C ALA A 188 44.80 7.54 42.11
N GLN A 189 43.71 8.13 41.62
CA GLN A 189 42.52 8.38 42.45
C GLN A 189 41.77 7.09 42.79
N ALA A 190 41.60 6.18 41.83
CA ALA A 190 40.96 4.89 42.05
C ALA A 190 41.67 4.10 43.16
N ARG A 191 43.01 4.01 43.10
CA ARG A 191 43.82 3.34 44.13
C ARG A 191 43.56 3.91 45.53
N ARG A 192 43.53 5.25 45.67
CA ARG A 192 43.23 5.91 46.96
C ARG A 192 41.81 5.61 47.45
N ASN A 193 40.82 5.70 46.57
CA ASN A 193 39.41 5.55 46.95
C ASN A 193 39.02 4.09 47.21
N LEU A 194 39.68 3.13 46.57
CA LEU A 194 39.37 1.71 46.67
C LEU A 194 40.18 0.98 47.76
N ALA A 195 41.23 1.59 48.32
CA ALA A 195 42.03 1.04 49.41
C ALA A 195 41.20 0.58 50.63
N VAL A 196 40.03 1.20 50.86
CA VAL A 196 39.09 0.83 51.94
C VAL A 196 38.51 -0.59 51.74
N TYR A 197 38.47 -1.10 50.51
CA TYR A 197 37.91 -2.40 50.17
C TYR A 197 38.96 -3.53 50.06
N GLU A 198 40.24 -3.20 49.92
CA GLU A 198 41.35 -4.17 49.80
C GLU A 198 41.44 -5.19 50.95
N PRO A 199 41.09 -4.87 52.22
CA PRO A 199 41.08 -5.87 53.30
C PRO A 199 39.99 -6.95 53.14
N ARG A 200 38.99 -6.73 52.29
CA ARG A 200 37.81 -7.58 52.14
C ARG A 200 37.73 -8.30 50.80
N ILE A 201 38.30 -7.73 49.74
CA ILE A 201 38.20 -8.19 48.36
C ILE A 201 39.52 -7.91 47.64
N GLU A 202 39.95 -8.85 46.79
CA GLU A 202 41.16 -8.67 45.98
C GLU A 202 40.92 -7.62 44.88
N VAL A 203 41.65 -6.49 44.93
CA VAL A 203 41.57 -5.42 43.91
C VAL A 203 42.80 -5.47 43.01
N ARG A 204 42.62 -5.89 41.75
CA ARG A 204 43.68 -5.95 40.73
C ARG A 204 43.52 -4.80 39.74
N HIS A 205 44.56 -3.97 39.59
CA HIS A 205 44.56 -2.88 38.62
C HIS A 205 45.25 -3.31 37.31
N LEU A 206 44.52 -3.24 36.20
CA LEU A 206 45.03 -3.40 34.84
C LEU A 206 45.18 -2.01 34.22
N ALA A 207 46.39 -1.46 34.28
CA ALA A 207 46.71 -0.13 33.77
C ALA A 207 47.89 -0.18 32.80
N GLY A 208 47.87 0.66 31.77
CA GLY A 208 49.02 0.82 30.86
C GLY A 208 49.30 -0.37 29.94
N LEU A 209 48.34 -1.27 29.72
CA LEU A 209 48.49 -2.43 28.83
C LEU A 209 48.11 -2.07 27.38
N PRO A 210 48.75 -2.67 26.36
CA PRO A 210 48.23 -2.65 24.99
C PRO A 210 46.81 -3.23 24.95
N LEU A 211 45.94 -2.71 24.08
CA LEU A 211 44.52 -3.10 24.05
C LEU A 211 44.32 -4.61 23.87
N ASP A 212 45.08 -5.25 22.99
CA ASP A 212 44.95 -6.69 22.72
C ASP A 212 45.31 -7.54 23.96
N THR A 213 46.34 -7.11 24.71
CA THR A 213 46.73 -7.74 25.98
C THR A 213 45.66 -7.54 27.05
N LEU A 214 45.07 -6.34 27.12
CA LEU A 214 43.96 -6.04 28.03
C LEU A 214 42.75 -6.95 27.73
N LEU A 215 42.38 -7.13 26.45
CA LEU A 215 41.28 -8.01 26.05
C LEU A 215 41.57 -9.49 26.39
N ALA A 216 42.82 -9.93 26.22
CA ALA A 216 43.24 -11.28 26.62
C ALA A 216 43.11 -11.49 28.15
N GLU A 217 43.56 -10.54 28.96
CA GLU A 217 43.40 -10.60 30.43
C GLU A 217 41.93 -10.58 30.85
N VAL A 218 41.11 -9.73 30.23
CA VAL A 218 39.68 -9.57 30.57
C VAL A 218 38.84 -10.79 30.16
N SER A 219 39.20 -11.49 29.08
CA SER A 219 38.52 -12.72 28.67
C SER A 219 38.83 -13.91 29.58
N GLY A 220 40.03 -13.96 30.19
CA GLY A 220 40.48 -15.03 31.09
C GLY A 220 40.01 -14.90 32.55
N LEU A 221 39.18 -13.91 32.90
CA LEU A 221 38.83 -13.63 34.30
C LEU A 221 37.94 -14.72 34.95
N PRO A 222 38.24 -15.13 36.20
CA PRO A 222 37.51 -16.18 36.89
C PRO A 222 36.08 -15.78 37.25
N ALA A 223 35.24 -16.77 37.59
CA ALA A 223 33.90 -16.53 38.11
C ALA A 223 33.93 -15.83 39.47
N GLY A 224 32.96 -14.94 39.72
CA GLY A 224 32.96 -14.06 40.89
C GLY A 224 33.86 -12.82 40.76
N THR A 225 34.22 -12.44 39.54
CA THR A 225 34.97 -11.20 39.25
C THR A 225 34.03 -10.09 38.77
N VAL A 226 34.18 -8.89 39.34
CA VAL A 226 33.55 -7.66 38.84
C VAL A 226 34.61 -6.79 38.18
N ILE A 227 34.31 -6.21 37.03
CA ILE A 227 35.20 -5.28 36.33
C ILE A 227 34.72 -3.86 36.58
N LEU A 228 35.62 -2.98 37.01
CA LEU A 228 35.36 -1.56 37.17
C LEU A 228 36.14 -0.79 36.09
N VAL A 229 35.42 -0.18 35.17
CA VAL A 229 36.03 0.53 34.04
C VAL A 229 36.20 2.01 34.38
N GLY A 230 37.46 2.44 34.40
CA GLY A 230 37.85 3.84 34.54
C GLY A 230 37.86 4.59 33.22
N SER A 231 38.91 5.39 33.03
CA SER A 231 39.19 6.08 31.77
C SER A 231 40.17 5.24 30.93
N VAL A 232 39.82 4.97 29.68
CA VAL A 232 40.69 4.28 28.70
C VAL A 232 40.74 5.13 27.42
N ILE A 233 41.54 6.19 27.44
CA ILE A 233 41.68 7.08 26.29
C ILE A 233 42.76 6.56 25.35
N SER A 234 43.91 6.20 25.93
CA SER A 234 45.04 5.63 25.20
C SER A 234 45.45 4.28 25.78
N ASP A 235 45.99 3.39 24.95
CA ASP A 235 46.55 2.11 25.40
C ASP A 235 48.03 2.23 25.80
N GLY A 236 48.60 1.14 26.31
CA GLY A 236 50.00 1.05 26.76
C GLY A 236 51.08 1.38 25.73
N ILE A 237 50.73 1.43 24.44
CA ILE A 237 51.63 1.78 23.33
C ILE A 237 51.36 3.18 22.77
N GLY A 238 50.46 3.94 23.40
CA GLY A 238 50.13 5.32 23.05
C GLY A 238 49.12 5.48 21.92
N ARG A 239 48.43 4.41 21.50
CA ARG A 239 47.35 4.50 20.51
C ARG A 239 46.10 5.05 21.18
N THR A 240 45.40 5.98 20.52
CA THR A 240 44.11 6.50 20.98
C THR A 240 43.02 5.49 20.62
N VAL A 241 42.41 4.86 21.63
CA VAL A 241 41.37 3.83 21.48
C VAL A 241 39.99 4.40 21.76
N GLY A 242 39.91 5.33 22.73
CA GLY A 242 38.64 5.89 23.21
C GLY A 242 37.87 4.93 24.13
N ALA A 243 37.27 5.48 25.18
CA ALA A 243 36.71 4.68 26.28
C ALA A 243 35.50 3.82 25.86
N ILE A 244 34.67 4.31 24.92
CA ILE A 244 33.52 3.55 24.41
C ILE A 244 33.98 2.30 23.66
N SER A 245 34.87 2.45 22.68
CA SER A 245 35.34 1.31 21.87
C SER A 245 36.07 0.27 22.72
N ALA A 246 36.82 0.71 23.74
CA ALA A 246 37.45 -0.21 24.69
C ALA A 246 36.41 -1.03 25.46
N VAL A 247 35.34 -0.41 25.97
CA VAL A 247 34.26 -1.10 26.70
C VAL A 247 33.50 -2.08 25.81
N GLU A 248 33.16 -1.71 24.57
CA GLU A 248 32.45 -2.61 23.65
C GLU A 248 33.27 -3.86 23.35
N ARG A 249 34.57 -3.67 23.06
CA ARG A 249 35.49 -4.78 22.82
C ARG A 249 35.63 -5.66 24.05
N MET A 250 35.78 -5.09 25.25
CA MET A 250 35.81 -5.86 26.50
C MET A 250 34.51 -6.62 26.75
N SER A 251 33.35 -6.00 26.49
CA SER A 251 32.03 -6.63 26.65
C SER A 251 31.81 -7.79 25.70
N SER A 252 32.42 -7.74 24.52
CA SER A 252 32.32 -8.80 23.51
C SER A 252 33.13 -10.05 23.87
N VAL A 253 34.20 -9.90 24.66
CA VAL A 253 35.13 -10.99 25.00
C VAL A 253 35.00 -11.49 26.44
N SER A 254 34.26 -10.78 27.31
CA SER A 254 34.07 -11.15 28.71
C SER A 254 32.61 -11.09 29.14
N ALA A 255 32.15 -12.16 29.79
CA ALA A 255 30.80 -12.24 30.33
C ALA A 255 30.65 -11.57 31.71
N ARG A 256 31.76 -11.12 32.32
CA ARG A 256 31.77 -10.59 33.70
C ARG A 256 31.01 -9.27 33.82
N PRO A 257 30.34 -9.00 34.96
CA PRO A 257 29.68 -7.72 35.17
C PRO A 257 30.69 -6.57 35.12
N MET A 258 30.45 -5.60 34.22
CA MET A 258 31.28 -4.40 34.08
C MET A 258 30.52 -3.19 34.59
N TYR A 259 31.10 -2.44 35.53
CA TYR A 259 30.54 -1.18 36.02
C TYR A 259 31.41 -0.02 35.55
N GLY A 260 30.78 1.10 35.21
CA GLY A 260 31.46 2.29 34.72
C GLY A 260 31.26 3.49 35.65
N LEU A 261 31.98 4.57 35.37
CA LEU A 261 31.94 5.80 36.16
C LEU A 261 31.47 7.02 35.37
N PHE A 262 31.30 6.89 34.06
CA PHE A 262 30.95 7.99 33.17
C PHE A 262 29.70 7.64 32.36
N GLU A 263 28.75 8.58 32.29
CA GLU A 263 27.48 8.41 31.55
C GLU A 263 27.68 7.95 30.09
N PRO A 264 28.66 8.46 29.31
CA PRO A 264 28.84 8.05 27.92
C PRO A 264 29.15 6.56 27.70
N LEU A 265 29.57 5.83 28.74
CA LEU A 265 29.83 4.40 28.66
C LEU A 265 28.54 3.56 28.73
N LEU A 266 27.46 4.14 29.26
CA LEU A 266 26.17 3.47 29.36
C LEU A 266 25.64 3.14 27.95
N GLY A 267 25.16 1.92 27.74
CA GLY A 267 24.74 1.45 26.42
C GLY A 267 25.79 0.63 25.66
N HIS A 268 27.04 0.61 26.12
CA HIS A 268 28.16 0.04 25.37
C HIS A 268 28.77 -1.22 26.03
N GLY A 269 28.11 -1.77 27.06
CA GLY A 269 28.52 -3.02 27.70
C GLY A 269 28.62 -2.97 29.23
N ILE A 270 28.63 -1.77 29.83
CA ILE A 270 28.54 -1.66 31.29
C ILE A 270 27.11 -1.89 31.79
N VAL A 271 26.99 -2.52 32.96
CA VAL A 271 25.76 -2.70 33.73
C VAL A 271 25.19 -1.36 34.19
N GLY A 272 26.08 -0.48 34.65
CA GLY A 272 25.71 0.82 35.19
C GLY A 272 26.71 1.29 36.23
N GLY A 273 26.26 2.21 37.09
CA GLY A 273 27.06 2.74 38.20
C GLY A 273 26.51 4.05 38.73
N ARG A 274 27.28 4.68 39.62
CA ARG A 274 27.09 6.08 40.00
C ARG A 274 27.83 6.93 38.96
N LEU A 275 27.16 7.16 37.83
CA LEU A 275 27.76 7.72 36.63
C LEU A 275 27.83 9.23 36.70
N LEU A 276 29.01 9.76 36.37
CA LEU A 276 29.26 11.17 36.18
C LEU A 276 28.67 11.64 34.84
N THR A 277 27.85 12.68 34.89
CA THR A 277 27.05 13.22 33.78
C THR A 277 27.68 14.54 33.30
N PRO A 278 28.37 14.55 32.14
CA PRO A 278 29.03 15.76 31.64
C PRO A 278 28.06 16.93 31.39
N SER A 279 26.81 16.60 31.06
CA SER A 279 25.73 17.56 30.84
C SER A 279 25.38 18.36 32.10
N ALA A 280 25.31 17.71 33.27
CA ALA A 280 25.04 18.39 34.53
C ALA A 280 26.14 19.38 34.92
N HIS A 281 27.41 19.09 34.56
CA HIS A 281 28.50 20.04 34.75
C HIS A 281 28.36 21.26 33.84
N GLY A 282 28.04 21.05 32.57
CA GLY A 282 27.82 22.14 31.60
C GLY A 282 26.68 23.05 32.04
N VAL A 283 25.55 22.48 32.49
CA VAL A 283 24.41 23.23 33.04
C VAL A 283 24.83 24.02 34.29
N LYS A 284 25.54 23.41 35.24
CA LYS A 284 25.93 24.12 36.47
C LYS A 284 26.93 25.24 36.21
N ALA A 285 27.90 25.01 35.32
CA ALA A 285 28.86 26.02 34.92
C ALA A 285 28.16 27.19 34.22
N ALA A 286 27.16 26.91 33.37
CA ALA A 286 26.30 27.92 32.77
C ALA A 286 25.50 28.71 33.81
N GLU A 287 24.93 28.06 34.84
CA GLU A 287 24.22 28.75 35.92
C GLU A 287 25.11 29.73 36.71
N LEU A 288 26.35 29.31 37.01
CA LEU A 288 27.32 30.20 37.66
C LEU A 288 27.75 31.35 36.74
N ALA A 289 27.94 31.07 35.44
CA ALA A 289 28.24 32.09 34.45
C ALA A 289 27.08 33.09 34.26
N LEU A 290 25.82 32.65 34.28
CA LEU A 290 24.65 33.52 34.18
C LEU A 290 24.55 34.48 35.38
N ARG A 291 24.82 33.97 36.60
CA ARG A 291 24.91 34.80 37.81
C ARG A 291 25.97 35.89 37.67
N ILE A 292 27.16 35.52 37.19
CA ILE A 292 28.25 36.47 36.89
C ILE A 292 27.83 37.49 35.83
N LEU A 293 27.24 37.04 34.72
CA LEU A 293 26.79 37.90 33.62
C LEU A 293 25.67 38.87 34.02
N SER A 294 24.87 38.50 35.04
CA SER A 294 23.86 39.37 35.65
C SER A 294 24.42 40.42 36.62
N GLY A 295 25.74 40.41 36.87
CA GLY A 295 26.42 41.38 37.72
C GLY A 295 26.76 40.89 39.13
N GLU A 296 26.52 39.61 39.46
CA GLU A 296 26.86 39.04 40.76
C GLU A 296 28.38 38.78 40.88
N SER A 297 28.99 39.18 42.00
CA SER A 297 30.40 38.90 42.27
C SER A 297 30.54 37.58 43.03
N LEU A 298 30.93 36.52 42.34
CA LEU A 298 31.10 35.19 42.93
C LEU A 298 32.54 34.94 43.39
N GLY A 299 32.68 34.25 44.52
CA GLY A 299 33.96 33.85 45.09
C GLY A 299 34.11 32.34 45.25
N PRO A 300 35.27 31.85 45.71
CA PRO A 300 35.52 30.41 45.88
C PRO A 300 34.46 29.68 46.73
N GLY A 301 33.79 30.37 47.66
CA GLY A 301 32.68 29.84 48.47
C GLY A 301 31.42 29.47 47.70
N ASP A 302 31.18 30.09 46.53
CA ASP A 302 30.03 29.83 45.65
C ASP A 302 30.23 28.64 44.69
N SER A 303 31.41 28.00 44.77
CA SER A 303 31.76 26.85 43.94
C SER A 303 30.86 25.65 44.25
N ALA A 304 30.38 24.97 43.22
CA ALA A 304 29.53 23.80 43.34
C ALA A 304 30.39 22.53 43.41
N ASP A 305 30.20 21.71 44.46
CA ASP A 305 30.94 20.48 44.68
C ASP A 305 30.11 19.23 44.33
N ASN A 306 30.79 18.21 43.78
CA ASN A 306 30.21 16.90 43.43
C ASN A 306 28.95 16.99 42.55
N VAL A 307 28.97 17.88 41.57
CA VAL A 307 27.85 18.08 40.66
C VAL A 307 27.77 16.88 39.72
N GLY A 308 26.55 16.43 39.40
CA GLY A 308 26.34 15.60 38.21
C GLY A 308 26.66 14.11 38.32
N SER A 309 26.55 13.46 39.48
CA SER A 309 26.48 11.99 39.53
C SER A 309 25.02 11.53 39.59
N ALA A 310 24.66 10.48 38.83
CA ALA A 310 23.35 9.83 38.86
C ALA A 310 23.52 8.29 38.96
N TYR A 311 22.63 7.59 39.67
CA TYR A 311 22.58 6.13 39.54
C TYR A 311 21.93 5.81 38.20
N MET A 312 22.68 5.16 37.30
CA MET A 312 22.21 4.88 35.95
C MET A 312 22.57 3.47 35.53
N PHE A 313 21.64 2.79 34.88
CA PHE A 313 21.77 1.37 34.51
C PHE A 313 21.25 1.08 33.11
N ASP A 314 21.84 0.08 32.46
CA ASP A 314 21.43 -0.42 31.15
C ASP A 314 20.46 -1.59 31.33
N ALA A 315 19.22 -1.43 30.88
CA ALA A 315 18.15 -2.43 31.02
C ALA A 315 18.51 -3.79 30.41
N ARG A 316 19.27 -3.78 29.30
CA ARG A 316 19.69 -5.02 28.60
C ARG A 316 20.69 -5.79 29.45
N GLN A 317 21.61 -5.09 30.12
CA GLN A 317 22.60 -5.71 31.00
C GLN A 317 21.98 -6.20 32.32
N LEU A 318 21.02 -5.45 32.88
CA LEU A 318 20.24 -5.91 34.03
C LEU A 318 19.51 -7.22 33.72
N THR A 319 18.85 -7.28 32.56
CA THR A 319 18.15 -8.49 32.09
C THR A 319 19.14 -9.64 31.86
N ARG A 320 20.27 -9.38 31.18
CA ARG A 320 21.31 -10.39 30.90
C ARG A 320 21.90 -11.00 32.16
N LEU A 321 22.05 -10.22 33.23
CA LEU A 321 22.63 -10.64 34.51
C LEU A 321 21.57 -11.08 35.53
N GLY A 322 20.28 -11.05 35.19
CA GLY A 322 19.19 -11.41 36.10
C GLY A 322 19.05 -10.48 37.31
N ILE A 323 19.45 -9.21 37.18
CA ILE A 323 19.37 -8.21 38.25
C ILE A 323 17.99 -7.56 38.22
N SER A 324 17.24 -7.67 39.32
CA SER A 324 15.94 -7.01 39.45
C SER A 324 16.09 -5.49 39.56
N GLU A 325 15.23 -4.72 38.87
CA GLU A 325 15.17 -3.26 39.02
C GLU A 325 14.83 -2.83 40.46
N THR A 326 14.15 -3.69 41.24
CA THR A 326 13.85 -3.42 42.66
C THR A 326 15.07 -3.49 43.57
N ALA A 327 16.17 -4.10 43.12
CA ALA A 327 17.43 -4.17 43.86
C ALA A 327 18.28 -2.90 43.66
N LEU A 328 17.87 -1.98 42.78
CA LEU A 328 18.59 -0.76 42.48
C LEU A 328 18.29 0.33 43.53
N PRO A 329 19.23 1.27 43.76
CA PRO A 329 18.99 2.41 44.64
C PRO A 329 17.77 3.25 44.23
N PRO A 330 17.05 3.88 45.18
CA PRO A 330 15.96 4.81 44.84
C PRO A 330 16.45 5.96 43.95
N GLY A 331 15.63 6.34 42.96
CA GLY A 331 16.00 7.39 41.99
C GLY A 331 16.96 6.93 40.88
N SER A 332 17.19 5.62 40.74
CA SER A 332 17.98 5.06 39.64
C SER A 332 17.30 5.27 38.28
N VAL A 333 18.08 5.72 37.29
CA VAL A 333 17.64 5.93 35.91
C VAL A 333 18.01 4.70 35.08
N VAL A 334 17.01 3.94 34.64
CA VAL A 334 17.21 2.78 33.77
C VAL A 334 16.98 3.20 32.31
N ARG A 335 18.01 3.05 31.46
CA ARG A 335 17.97 3.39 30.02
C ARG A 335 18.10 2.14 29.14
N PHE A 336 17.83 2.29 27.84
CA PHE A 336 17.91 1.22 26.83
C PHE A 336 16.92 0.05 27.04
N ARG A 337 15.69 0.37 27.49
CA ARG A 337 14.60 -0.62 27.56
C ARG A 337 14.18 -1.03 26.15
N GLU A 338 14.30 -2.31 25.84
CA GLU A 338 13.71 -2.87 24.62
C GLU A 338 12.22 -3.16 24.88
N PRO A 339 11.29 -2.50 24.17
CA PRO A 339 9.87 -2.79 24.31
C PRO A 339 9.58 -4.21 23.83
N SER A 340 8.79 -4.97 24.58
CA SER A 340 8.37 -6.30 24.14
C SER A 340 7.52 -6.22 22.87
N LEU A 341 7.57 -7.26 22.02
CA LEU A 341 6.73 -7.37 20.82
C LEU A 341 5.24 -7.18 21.14
N TRP A 342 4.81 -7.60 22.32
CA TRP A 342 3.44 -7.38 22.81
C TRP A 342 3.12 -5.91 23.10
N LYS A 343 4.06 -5.15 23.68
CA LYS A 343 3.88 -3.71 23.90
C LYS A 343 3.86 -2.91 22.59
N LEU A 344 4.58 -3.38 21.57
CA LEU A 344 4.66 -2.70 20.29
C LEU A 344 3.51 -3.07 19.34
N TYR A 345 3.07 -4.33 19.33
CA TYR A 345 2.16 -4.87 18.31
C TYR A 345 1.01 -5.72 18.87
N GLY A 346 0.69 -5.64 20.15
CA GLY A 346 -0.31 -6.51 20.79
C GLY A 346 -1.64 -6.57 20.04
N TRP A 347 -2.27 -5.42 19.77
CA TRP A 347 -3.53 -5.37 19.02
C TRP A 347 -3.39 -5.73 17.52
N PRO A 348 -2.38 -5.23 16.79
CA PRO A 348 -2.13 -5.68 15.41
C PRO A 348 -1.94 -7.20 15.26
N LEU A 349 -1.25 -7.86 16.20
CA LEU A 349 -1.06 -9.32 16.19
C LEU A 349 -2.38 -10.08 16.37
N VAL A 350 -3.24 -9.60 17.28
CA VAL A 350 -4.58 -10.16 17.50
C VAL A 350 -5.46 -10.00 16.26
N ALA A 351 -5.42 -8.84 15.61
CA ALA A 351 -6.16 -8.59 14.38
C ALA A 351 -5.69 -9.51 13.22
N GLY A 352 -4.38 -9.67 13.05
CA GLY A 352 -3.82 -10.57 12.03
C GLY A 352 -4.21 -12.04 12.24
N LEU A 353 -4.17 -12.52 13.49
CA LEU A 353 -4.63 -13.87 13.83
C LEU A 353 -6.13 -14.07 13.56
N TRP A 354 -6.94 -13.04 13.80
CA TRP A 354 -8.38 -13.05 13.48
C TRP A 354 -8.64 -13.14 11.98
N VAL A 355 -7.93 -12.37 11.15
CA VAL A 355 -8.05 -12.43 9.69
C VAL A 355 -7.72 -13.83 9.19
N VAL A 356 -6.61 -14.42 9.65
CA VAL A 356 -6.22 -15.79 9.27
C VAL A 356 -7.29 -16.81 9.67
N ALA A 357 -7.90 -16.66 10.85
CA ALA A 357 -8.97 -17.55 11.30
C ALA A 357 -10.24 -17.43 10.41
N VAL A 358 -10.63 -16.21 10.05
CA VAL A 358 -11.77 -15.95 9.17
C VAL A 358 -11.52 -16.49 7.76
N GLU A 359 -10.33 -16.24 7.18
CA GLU A 359 -9.95 -16.78 5.88
C GLU A 359 -9.96 -18.31 5.87
N THR A 360 -9.41 -18.94 6.93
CA THR A 360 -9.40 -20.39 7.06
C THR A 360 -10.82 -20.95 7.13
N ALA A 361 -11.72 -20.32 7.88
CA ALA A 361 -13.13 -20.71 7.96
C ALA A 361 -13.85 -20.54 6.61
N LEU A 362 -13.57 -19.44 5.89
CA LEU A 362 -14.16 -19.16 4.58
C LEU A 362 -13.68 -20.16 3.52
N ILE A 363 -12.38 -20.47 3.47
CA ILE A 363 -11.82 -21.50 2.62
C ILE A 363 -12.44 -22.87 2.94
N GLY A 364 -12.54 -23.22 4.23
CA GLY A 364 -13.20 -24.45 4.67
C GLY A 364 -14.65 -24.54 4.19
N GLY A 365 -15.41 -23.45 4.35
CA GLY A 365 -16.79 -23.33 3.87
C GLY A 365 -16.90 -23.51 2.35
N LEU A 366 -16.05 -22.83 1.58
CA LEU A 366 -16.01 -22.94 0.12
C LEU A 366 -15.66 -24.36 -0.36
N LEU A 367 -14.74 -25.05 0.32
CA LEU A 367 -14.38 -26.42 -0.01
C LEU A 367 -15.52 -27.40 0.27
N ILE A 368 -16.26 -27.21 1.37
CA ILE A 368 -17.45 -28.01 1.69
C ILE A 368 -18.55 -27.76 0.65
N GLU A 369 -18.81 -26.51 0.31
CA GLU A 369 -19.80 -26.12 -0.69
C GLU A 369 -19.47 -26.69 -2.08
N ARG A 370 -18.19 -26.63 -2.47
CA ARG A 370 -17.71 -27.23 -3.73
C ARG A 370 -17.90 -28.74 -3.77
N ARG A 371 -17.65 -29.46 -2.67
CA ARG A 371 -17.91 -30.91 -2.60
C ARG A 371 -19.39 -31.23 -2.73
N ARG A 372 -20.27 -30.46 -2.06
CA ARG A 372 -21.73 -30.62 -2.15
C ARG A 372 -22.23 -30.42 -3.59
N ARG A 373 -21.77 -29.35 -4.25
CA ARG A 373 -22.13 -29.06 -5.65
C ARG A 373 -21.71 -30.17 -6.62
N HIS A 374 -20.48 -30.67 -6.51
CA HIS A 374 -20.02 -31.74 -7.39
C HIS A 374 -20.76 -33.07 -7.17
N ALA A 375 -21.17 -33.38 -5.94
CA ALA A 375 -22.01 -34.55 -5.67
C ALA A 375 -23.41 -34.42 -6.31
N ALA A 376 -24.04 -33.24 -6.18
CA ALA A 376 -25.33 -32.95 -6.78
C ALA A 376 -25.29 -33.00 -8.33
N GLN A 377 -24.23 -32.44 -8.93
CA GLN A 377 -24.03 -32.49 -10.38
C GLN A 377 -23.91 -33.92 -10.92
N ARG A 378 -23.21 -34.82 -10.21
CA ARG A 378 -23.09 -36.22 -10.64
C ARG A 378 -24.41 -36.98 -10.55
N ALA A 379 -25.20 -36.73 -9.51
CA ALA A 379 -26.53 -37.33 -9.38
C ALA A 379 -27.48 -36.84 -10.49
N LEU A 380 -27.48 -35.53 -10.77
CA LEU A 380 -28.27 -34.96 -11.86
C LEU A 380 -27.84 -35.49 -13.24
N ALA A 381 -26.54 -35.58 -13.50
CA ALA A 381 -26.03 -36.10 -14.78
C ALA A 381 -26.33 -37.59 -15.01
N ALA A 382 -26.42 -38.41 -13.96
CA ALA A 382 -26.86 -39.80 -14.08
C ALA A 382 -28.35 -39.89 -14.42
N ARG A 383 -29.19 -39.08 -13.74
CA ARG A 383 -30.63 -39.00 -14.00
C ARG A 383 -30.95 -38.49 -15.40
N LEU A 384 -30.30 -37.41 -15.84
CA LEU A 384 -30.46 -36.84 -17.19
C LEU A 384 -30.08 -37.84 -18.29
N ARG A 385 -29.03 -38.65 -18.10
CA ARG A 385 -28.65 -39.67 -19.09
C ARG A 385 -29.72 -40.74 -19.27
N PHE A 386 -30.40 -41.12 -18.19
CA PHE A 386 -31.50 -42.09 -18.25
C PHE A 386 -32.77 -41.45 -18.82
N GLU A 387 -33.15 -40.25 -18.38
CA GLU A 387 -34.29 -39.51 -18.94
C GLU A 387 -34.12 -39.28 -20.44
N HIS A 388 -32.89 -38.98 -20.89
CA HIS A 388 -32.58 -38.84 -22.31
C HIS A 388 -32.68 -40.17 -23.07
N LEU A 389 -32.25 -41.30 -22.48
CA LEU A 389 -32.47 -42.63 -23.07
C LEU A 389 -33.96 -42.91 -23.24
N LEU A 390 -34.78 -42.67 -22.21
CA LEU A 390 -36.22 -42.90 -22.25
C LEU A 390 -36.91 -42.02 -23.28
N ALA A 391 -36.59 -40.72 -23.31
CA ALA A 391 -37.12 -39.78 -24.29
C ALA A 391 -36.73 -40.15 -25.72
N ASN A 392 -35.46 -40.50 -25.96
CA ASN A 392 -34.99 -40.92 -27.29
C ASN A 392 -35.65 -42.22 -27.76
N LEU A 393 -35.83 -43.19 -26.87
CA LEU A 393 -36.52 -44.43 -27.20
C LEU A 393 -38.00 -44.18 -27.47
N THR A 394 -38.68 -43.41 -26.61
CA THR A 394 -40.10 -43.04 -26.82
C THR A 394 -40.29 -42.30 -28.13
N ALA A 395 -39.43 -41.33 -28.46
CA ALA A 395 -39.47 -40.62 -29.72
C ALA A 395 -39.23 -41.54 -30.92
N ALA A 396 -38.21 -42.41 -30.84
CA ALA A 396 -37.92 -43.40 -31.89
C ALA A 396 -39.10 -44.35 -32.13
N PHE A 397 -39.83 -44.74 -31.08
CA PHE A 397 -41.02 -45.59 -31.18
C PHE A 397 -42.33 -44.85 -31.51
N ALA A 398 -42.43 -43.56 -31.24
CA ALA A 398 -43.60 -42.75 -31.56
C ALA A 398 -43.67 -42.36 -33.05
N SER A 399 -42.52 -42.14 -33.70
CA SER A 399 -42.44 -41.76 -35.13
C SER A 399 -42.14 -42.94 -36.06
N LEU A 400 -42.38 -44.16 -35.59
CA LEU A 400 -41.86 -45.37 -36.20
C LEU A 400 -42.76 -45.82 -37.36
N ARG A 401 -42.17 -46.00 -38.56
CA ARG A 401 -42.89 -46.60 -39.68
C ARG A 401 -43.02 -48.10 -39.42
N PRO A 402 -44.15 -48.75 -39.77
CA PRO A 402 -44.36 -50.17 -39.53
C PRO A 402 -43.20 -51.07 -40.04
N ALA A 403 -42.61 -50.75 -41.19
CA ALA A 403 -41.50 -51.52 -41.78
C ALA A 403 -40.18 -51.45 -40.98
N ASP A 404 -39.99 -50.45 -40.12
CA ASP A 404 -38.71 -50.19 -39.43
C ASP A 404 -38.71 -50.68 -37.96
N VAL A 405 -39.82 -51.29 -37.50
CA VAL A 405 -40.06 -51.65 -36.09
C VAL A 405 -38.99 -52.62 -35.56
N GLU A 406 -38.70 -53.70 -36.28
CA GLU A 406 -37.76 -54.75 -35.82
C GLU A 406 -36.34 -54.21 -35.63
N ALA A 407 -35.82 -53.48 -36.62
CA ALA A 407 -34.47 -52.89 -36.56
C ALA A 407 -34.34 -51.86 -35.44
N THR A 408 -35.44 -51.15 -35.14
CA THR A 408 -35.46 -50.14 -34.07
C THR A 408 -35.45 -50.78 -32.68
N ILE A 409 -36.09 -51.95 -32.50
CA ILE A 409 -36.05 -52.71 -31.25
C ILE A 409 -34.63 -53.19 -30.94
N ASP A 410 -33.91 -53.75 -31.93
CA ASP A 410 -32.52 -54.19 -31.73
C ASP A 410 -31.58 -53.02 -31.40
N ALA A 411 -31.70 -51.90 -32.11
CA ALA A 411 -30.92 -50.70 -31.85
C ALA A 411 -31.23 -50.10 -30.45
N ALA A 412 -32.49 -50.18 -30.01
CA ALA A 412 -32.89 -49.75 -28.68
C ALA A 412 -32.24 -50.62 -27.58
N LEU A 413 -32.25 -51.94 -27.74
CA LEU A 413 -31.62 -52.85 -26.78
C LEU A 413 -30.10 -52.67 -26.69
N ALA A 414 -29.42 -52.34 -27.80
CA ALA A 414 -27.99 -51.97 -27.78
C ALA A 414 -27.72 -50.73 -26.93
N ARG A 415 -28.54 -49.68 -27.10
CA ARG A 415 -28.42 -48.48 -26.27
C ARG A 415 -28.70 -48.75 -24.79
N VAL A 416 -29.65 -49.62 -24.48
CA VAL A 416 -29.94 -50.04 -23.09
C VAL A 416 -28.73 -50.75 -22.47
N VAL A 417 -28.07 -51.65 -23.21
CA VAL A 417 -26.85 -52.33 -22.76
C VAL A 417 -25.72 -51.34 -22.46
N ASP A 418 -25.50 -50.37 -23.35
CA ASP A 418 -24.40 -49.42 -23.22
C ASP A 418 -24.64 -48.33 -22.16
N VAL A 419 -25.83 -47.72 -22.13
CA VAL A 419 -26.14 -46.62 -21.21
C VAL A 419 -26.28 -47.10 -19.77
N LEU A 420 -26.83 -48.29 -19.56
CA LEU A 420 -26.99 -48.87 -18.22
C LEU A 420 -25.74 -49.60 -17.73
N ASP A 421 -24.72 -49.75 -18.58
CA ASP A 421 -23.52 -50.57 -18.36
C ASP A 421 -23.87 -51.97 -17.82
N ILE A 422 -24.77 -52.65 -18.52
CA ILE A 422 -25.15 -54.03 -18.25
C ILE A 422 -24.53 -54.95 -19.30
N ASP A 423 -24.52 -56.25 -19.05
CA ASP A 423 -23.80 -57.20 -19.88
C ASP A 423 -24.70 -57.85 -20.95
N ARG A 424 -25.99 -58.01 -20.64
CA ARG A 424 -27.01 -58.59 -21.53
C ARG A 424 -28.37 -57.90 -21.34
N ALA A 425 -29.10 -57.70 -22.43
CA ALA A 425 -30.50 -57.28 -22.44
C ALA A 425 -31.30 -58.06 -23.50
N GLY A 426 -32.61 -58.25 -23.32
CA GLY A 426 -33.43 -58.87 -24.36
C GLY A 426 -34.93 -58.77 -24.11
N VAL A 427 -35.68 -58.85 -25.21
CA VAL A 427 -37.14 -58.85 -25.29
C VAL A 427 -37.58 -60.25 -25.71
N ALA A 428 -38.55 -60.80 -25.00
CA ALA A 428 -39.10 -62.11 -25.30
C ALA A 428 -40.62 -62.12 -25.29
N GLU A 429 -41.20 -63.01 -26.08
CA GLU A 429 -42.62 -63.28 -26.19
C GLU A 429 -42.96 -64.59 -25.47
N PHE A 430 -44.14 -64.64 -24.85
CA PHE A 430 -44.70 -65.91 -24.38
C PHE A 430 -45.29 -66.68 -25.55
N ALA A 431 -44.64 -67.78 -25.92
CA ALA A 431 -45.15 -68.66 -26.94
C ALA A 431 -46.43 -69.39 -26.44
N PRO A 432 -47.33 -69.79 -27.36
CA PRO A 432 -48.56 -70.51 -27.03
C PRO A 432 -48.33 -71.83 -26.29
N ASP A 433 -47.16 -72.46 -26.47
CA ASP A 433 -46.75 -73.73 -25.85
C ASP A 433 -46.23 -73.59 -24.40
N GLY A 434 -46.23 -72.36 -23.88
CA GLY A 434 -45.72 -72.06 -22.54
C GLY A 434 -44.31 -71.47 -22.53
N SER A 435 -43.48 -71.76 -23.54
CA SER A 435 -42.07 -71.37 -23.57
C SER A 435 -41.86 -69.85 -23.73
N ILE A 436 -40.64 -69.39 -23.43
CA ILE A 436 -40.24 -68.00 -23.66
C ILE A 436 -39.36 -67.95 -24.90
N ARG A 437 -39.82 -67.23 -25.93
CA ARG A 437 -39.08 -67.06 -27.20
C ARG A 437 -38.51 -65.65 -27.27
N PHE A 438 -37.18 -65.54 -27.38
CA PHE A 438 -36.52 -64.26 -27.57
C PHE A 438 -36.75 -63.78 -28.98
N THR A 439 -37.44 -62.65 -29.12
CA THR A 439 -37.61 -61.96 -30.41
C THR A 439 -36.39 -61.12 -30.70
N HIS A 440 -35.84 -60.44 -29.69
CA HIS A 440 -34.66 -59.57 -29.81
C HIS A 440 -33.74 -59.73 -28.60
N SER A 441 -32.42 -59.74 -28.82
CA SER A 441 -31.45 -59.88 -27.73
C SER A 441 -30.10 -59.24 -28.04
N GLN A 442 -29.50 -58.62 -27.03
CA GLN A 442 -28.25 -57.88 -27.16
C GLN A 442 -27.29 -58.20 -26.01
N ARG A 443 -25.98 -58.21 -26.32
CA ARG A 443 -24.91 -58.56 -25.37
C ARG A 443 -23.65 -57.75 -25.61
N ARG A 444 -22.83 -57.60 -24.57
CA ARG A 444 -21.46 -57.09 -24.74
C ARG A 444 -20.57 -58.10 -25.49
N PRO A 445 -19.56 -57.63 -26.26
CA PRO A 445 -18.61 -58.50 -26.96
C PRO A 445 -17.90 -59.47 -26.00
N GLY A 446 -17.71 -60.73 -26.43
CA GLY A 446 -16.99 -61.76 -25.65
C GLY A 446 -17.85 -62.65 -24.73
N LEU A 447 -19.15 -62.38 -24.58
CA LEU A 447 -20.06 -63.23 -23.80
C LEU A 447 -20.77 -64.28 -24.68
N THR A 448 -20.92 -65.51 -24.20
CA THR A 448 -21.62 -66.58 -24.94
C THR A 448 -23.09 -66.21 -25.23
N PRO A 449 -23.60 -66.44 -26.46
CA PRO A 449 -25.03 -66.29 -26.76
C PRO A 449 -25.89 -67.21 -25.89
N ILE A 450 -27.07 -66.75 -25.50
CA ILE A 450 -28.08 -67.56 -24.81
C ILE A 450 -29.01 -68.16 -25.89
N SER A 451 -29.57 -69.35 -25.63
CA SER A 451 -30.53 -69.99 -26.52
C SER A 451 -31.71 -69.06 -26.88
N PRO A 452 -32.16 -69.05 -28.15
CA PRO A 452 -33.25 -68.18 -28.63
C PRO A 452 -34.64 -68.59 -28.11
N SER A 453 -34.78 -69.82 -27.59
CA SER A 453 -35.97 -70.28 -26.87
C SER A 453 -35.53 -70.88 -25.55
N ILE A 454 -36.26 -70.57 -24.48
CA ILE A 454 -36.07 -71.12 -23.15
C ILE A 454 -37.29 -71.97 -22.82
N ALA A 455 -37.04 -73.26 -22.59
CA ALA A 455 -38.05 -74.21 -22.17
C ALA A 455 -38.50 -73.94 -20.72
N LEU A 456 -39.77 -74.22 -20.42
CA LEU A 456 -40.39 -73.93 -19.13
C LEU A 456 -39.68 -74.60 -17.94
N ASN A 457 -39.04 -75.73 -18.18
CA ASN A 457 -38.33 -76.53 -17.17
C ASN A 457 -36.92 -75.98 -16.84
N GLU A 458 -36.38 -75.04 -17.63
CA GLU A 458 -35.06 -74.47 -17.36
C GLU A 458 -35.11 -73.35 -16.30
N TYR A 459 -36.18 -72.56 -16.28
CA TYR A 459 -36.39 -71.46 -15.31
C TYR A 459 -37.82 -71.48 -14.75
N PRO A 460 -38.27 -72.60 -14.16
CA PRO A 460 -39.67 -72.81 -13.79
C PRO A 460 -40.20 -71.75 -12.83
N TRP A 461 -39.37 -71.25 -11.90
CA TRP A 461 -39.79 -70.24 -10.94
C TRP A 461 -39.90 -68.86 -11.60
N THR A 462 -38.91 -68.46 -12.39
CA THR A 462 -38.88 -67.14 -13.07
C THR A 462 -40.01 -67.02 -14.08
N VAL A 463 -40.26 -68.06 -14.89
CA VAL A 463 -41.33 -68.04 -15.90
C VAL A 463 -42.71 -67.98 -15.26
N ALA A 464 -42.94 -68.70 -14.15
CA ALA A 464 -44.21 -68.68 -13.44
C ALA A 464 -44.54 -67.27 -12.90
N ARG A 465 -43.56 -66.60 -12.29
CA ARG A 465 -43.69 -65.23 -11.77
C ARG A 465 -43.96 -64.22 -12.90
N MET A 466 -43.21 -64.30 -14.00
CA MET A 466 -43.42 -63.41 -15.15
C MET A 466 -44.83 -63.55 -15.77
N ARG A 467 -45.36 -64.77 -15.85
CA ARG A 467 -46.72 -65.03 -16.37
C ARG A 467 -47.82 -64.50 -15.45
N GLN A 468 -47.57 -64.47 -14.15
CA GLN A 468 -48.44 -63.81 -13.17
C GLN A 468 -48.31 -62.27 -13.24
N GLY A 469 -47.41 -61.76 -14.07
CA GLY A 469 -47.15 -60.34 -14.22
C GLY A 469 -46.30 -59.76 -13.09
N GLU A 470 -45.56 -60.61 -12.38
CA GLU A 470 -44.64 -60.20 -11.30
C GLU A 470 -43.21 -60.06 -11.84
N SER A 471 -42.51 -59.03 -11.39
CA SER A 471 -41.11 -58.76 -11.74
C SER A 471 -40.15 -59.67 -10.94
N VAL A 472 -39.05 -60.12 -11.56
CA VAL A 472 -38.03 -60.97 -10.92
C VAL A 472 -36.70 -60.25 -10.90
N MET A 473 -36.11 -60.09 -9.71
CA MET A 473 -34.84 -59.40 -9.54
C MET A 473 -34.02 -59.95 -8.39
N PHE A 474 -32.69 -59.94 -8.55
CA PHE A 474 -31.76 -60.23 -7.47
C PHE A 474 -30.42 -59.50 -7.69
N ALA A 475 -29.82 -59.03 -6.59
CA ALA A 475 -28.52 -58.36 -6.62
C ALA A 475 -27.37 -59.36 -6.63
N ARG A 476 -27.58 -60.51 -5.98
CA ARG A 476 -26.71 -61.68 -5.96
C ARG A 476 -27.55 -62.92 -6.23
N VAL A 477 -27.03 -63.89 -6.97
CA VAL A 477 -27.75 -65.15 -7.26
C VAL A 477 -28.15 -65.90 -5.99
N ASP A 478 -27.39 -65.71 -4.92
CA ASP A 478 -27.64 -66.34 -3.61
C ASP A 478 -28.84 -65.71 -2.88
N ASP A 479 -29.31 -64.53 -3.30
CA ASP A 479 -30.49 -63.87 -2.75
C ASP A 479 -31.81 -64.49 -3.25
N LEU A 480 -31.75 -65.38 -4.24
CA LEU A 480 -32.94 -66.10 -4.72
C LEU A 480 -33.58 -66.91 -3.57
N PRO A 481 -34.91 -67.09 -3.56
CA PRO A 481 -35.60 -67.85 -2.52
C PRO A 481 -35.35 -69.36 -2.67
N ALA A 482 -35.59 -70.12 -1.59
CA ALA A 482 -35.25 -71.55 -1.53
C ALA A 482 -35.99 -72.42 -2.56
N ASP A 483 -37.19 -72.02 -2.97
CA ASP A 483 -38.04 -72.63 -4.00
C ASP A 483 -37.54 -72.41 -5.44
N ALA A 484 -36.57 -71.50 -5.65
CA ALA A 484 -35.98 -71.18 -6.96
C ALA A 484 -34.63 -71.89 -7.22
N GLU A 485 -34.38 -73.06 -6.61
CA GLU A 485 -33.08 -73.77 -6.72
C GLU A 485 -32.72 -74.16 -8.17
N THR A 486 -33.68 -74.60 -8.98
CA THR A 486 -33.45 -74.93 -10.40
C THR A 486 -33.00 -73.70 -11.19
N ASP A 487 -33.71 -72.58 -11.03
CA ASP A 487 -33.35 -71.28 -11.61
C ASP A 487 -31.97 -70.81 -11.12
N ARG A 488 -31.67 -70.94 -9.81
CA ARG A 488 -30.37 -70.59 -9.20
C ARG A 488 -29.22 -71.34 -9.87
N GLN A 489 -29.37 -72.65 -10.09
CA GLN A 489 -28.38 -73.48 -10.77
C GLN A 489 -28.17 -73.04 -12.22
N MET A 490 -29.24 -72.70 -12.94
CA MET A 490 -29.15 -72.22 -14.32
C MET A 490 -28.52 -70.82 -14.42
N PHE A 491 -28.86 -69.88 -13.53
CA PHE A 491 -28.22 -68.57 -13.48
C PHE A 491 -26.71 -68.67 -13.22
N ARG A 492 -26.28 -69.55 -12.30
CA ARG A 492 -24.85 -69.84 -12.07
C ARG A 492 -24.18 -70.46 -13.29
N ARG A 493 -24.83 -71.44 -13.95
CA ARG A 493 -24.31 -72.11 -15.16
C ARG A 493 -24.05 -71.12 -16.30
N VAL A 494 -24.93 -70.13 -16.45
CA VAL A 494 -24.86 -69.10 -17.51
C VAL A 494 -24.02 -67.87 -17.08
N GLY A 495 -23.46 -67.90 -15.86
CA GLY A 495 -22.53 -66.90 -15.32
C GLY A 495 -23.18 -65.60 -14.87
N THR A 496 -24.49 -65.59 -14.65
CA THR A 496 -25.23 -64.40 -14.20
C THR A 496 -24.88 -64.12 -12.74
N ARG A 497 -24.52 -62.88 -12.39
CA ARG A 497 -24.23 -62.44 -11.01
C ARG A 497 -25.37 -61.61 -10.43
N SER A 498 -26.00 -60.78 -11.26
CA SER A 498 -27.21 -60.01 -10.94
C SER A 498 -28.17 -60.00 -12.13
N PHE A 499 -29.48 -59.93 -11.84
CA PHE A 499 -30.53 -60.08 -12.86
C PHE A 499 -31.76 -59.24 -12.51
N ALA A 500 -32.41 -58.68 -13.53
CA ALA A 500 -33.74 -58.08 -13.42
C ALA A 500 -34.57 -58.38 -14.68
N SER A 501 -35.83 -58.74 -14.51
CA SER A 501 -36.78 -59.00 -15.59
C SER A 501 -38.16 -58.47 -15.21
N VAL A 502 -38.83 -57.84 -16.16
CA VAL A 502 -40.16 -57.22 -16.01
C VAL A 502 -41.11 -57.69 -17.11
N PRO A 503 -42.43 -57.81 -16.85
CA PRO A 503 -43.40 -58.27 -17.84
C PRO A 503 -43.72 -57.19 -18.90
N LEU A 504 -43.79 -57.58 -20.17
CA LEU A 504 -44.27 -56.73 -21.26
C LEU A 504 -45.79 -56.78 -21.32
N ARG A 505 -46.45 -55.63 -21.28
CA ARG A 505 -47.91 -55.52 -21.27
C ARG A 505 -48.42 -54.79 -22.51
N VAL A 506 -49.48 -55.31 -23.12
CA VAL A 506 -50.23 -54.64 -24.19
C VAL A 506 -51.71 -54.66 -23.80
N ALA A 507 -52.32 -53.48 -23.69
CA ALA A 507 -53.70 -53.31 -23.23
C ALA A 507 -54.02 -54.11 -21.94
N GLY A 508 -53.10 -54.09 -20.97
CA GLY A 508 -53.25 -54.78 -19.68
C GLY A 508 -52.92 -56.28 -19.66
N THR A 509 -52.72 -56.92 -20.82
CA THR A 509 -52.38 -58.35 -20.93
C THR A 509 -50.86 -58.54 -21.03
N VAL A 510 -50.32 -59.49 -20.28
CA VAL A 510 -48.88 -59.83 -20.35
C VAL A 510 -48.62 -60.65 -21.60
N VAL A 511 -47.83 -60.10 -22.53
CA VAL A 511 -47.51 -60.73 -23.83
C VAL A 511 -46.07 -61.23 -23.89
N GLY A 512 -45.21 -60.81 -22.95
CA GLY A 512 -43.79 -61.16 -22.97
C GLY A 512 -43.02 -60.67 -21.74
N ALA A 513 -41.69 -60.58 -21.85
CA ALA A 513 -40.82 -60.02 -20.82
C ALA A 513 -39.62 -59.24 -21.38
N LEU A 514 -39.21 -58.19 -20.69
CA LEU A 514 -37.96 -57.46 -20.91
C LEU A 514 -36.97 -57.83 -19.79
N ARG A 515 -35.79 -58.33 -20.16
CA ARG A 515 -34.77 -58.80 -19.20
C ARG A 515 -33.44 -58.07 -19.34
N VAL A 516 -32.74 -57.92 -18.23
CA VAL A 516 -31.36 -57.39 -18.14
C VAL A 516 -30.53 -58.22 -17.15
N ALA A 517 -29.24 -58.39 -17.43
CA ALA A 517 -28.34 -59.18 -16.59
C ALA A 517 -26.90 -58.62 -16.57
N SER A 518 -26.21 -58.77 -15.44
CA SER A 518 -24.75 -58.59 -15.34
C SER A 518 -24.05 -59.88 -14.92
N THR A 519 -22.92 -60.15 -15.57
CA THR A 519 -22.03 -61.29 -15.34
C THR A 519 -20.69 -60.85 -14.74
N ARG A 520 -20.31 -59.57 -14.86
CA ARG A 520 -19.06 -59.02 -14.34
C ARG A 520 -19.14 -58.58 -12.88
N SER A 521 -20.25 -57.98 -12.45
CA SER A 521 -20.41 -57.44 -11.10
C SER A 521 -21.75 -57.82 -10.47
N GLU A 522 -21.73 -58.00 -9.15
CA GLU A 522 -22.96 -57.96 -8.34
C GLU A 522 -23.47 -56.52 -8.30
N ARG A 523 -24.76 -56.32 -8.48
CA ARG A 523 -25.36 -54.98 -8.59
C ARG A 523 -26.69 -54.95 -7.87
N ALA A 524 -26.81 -54.04 -6.90
CA ALA A 524 -28.09 -53.74 -6.28
C ALA A 524 -28.97 -52.95 -7.26
N TRP A 525 -30.22 -53.39 -7.43
CA TRP A 525 -31.21 -52.72 -8.24
C TRP A 525 -32.03 -51.78 -7.34
N SER A 526 -31.96 -50.46 -7.58
CA SER A 526 -32.76 -49.50 -6.82
C SER A 526 -34.23 -49.57 -7.25
N ALA A 527 -35.16 -49.18 -6.36
CA ALA A 527 -36.58 -49.08 -6.70
C ALA A 527 -36.84 -48.14 -7.90
N GLU A 528 -36.04 -47.08 -8.03
CA GLU A 528 -36.08 -46.18 -9.19
C GLU A 528 -35.70 -46.91 -10.48
N PHE A 529 -34.67 -47.76 -10.46
CA PHE A 529 -34.27 -48.55 -11.64
C PHE A 529 -35.34 -49.56 -12.07
N VAL A 530 -36.09 -50.11 -11.11
CA VAL A 530 -37.20 -51.03 -11.40
C VAL A 530 -38.32 -50.32 -12.15
N GLN A 531 -38.76 -49.16 -11.65
CA GLN A 531 -39.78 -48.33 -12.33
C GLN A 531 -39.32 -47.93 -13.74
N GLN A 532 -38.04 -47.60 -13.87
CA GLN A 532 -37.41 -47.27 -15.14
C GLN A 532 -37.44 -48.42 -16.15
N LEU A 533 -37.21 -49.65 -15.69
CA LEU A 533 -37.27 -50.84 -16.55
C LEU A 533 -38.72 -51.21 -16.94
N GLU A 534 -39.67 -50.99 -16.03
CA GLU A 534 -41.11 -51.15 -16.31
C GLU A 534 -41.59 -50.16 -17.38
N LEU A 535 -41.18 -48.90 -17.32
CA LEU A 535 -41.49 -47.90 -18.37
C LEU A 535 -40.95 -48.33 -19.74
N LEU A 536 -39.71 -48.85 -19.80
CA LEU A 536 -39.17 -49.40 -21.04
C LEU A 536 -40.01 -50.56 -21.56
N SER A 537 -40.51 -51.42 -20.66
CA SER A 537 -41.36 -52.55 -21.03
C SER A 537 -42.69 -52.10 -21.68
N GLU A 538 -43.29 -50.99 -21.24
CA GLU A 538 -44.50 -50.43 -21.85
C GLU A 538 -44.23 -49.87 -23.25
N ILE A 539 -43.10 -49.19 -23.43
CA ILE A 539 -42.70 -48.62 -24.74
C ILE A 539 -42.51 -49.75 -25.76
N PHE A 540 -41.77 -50.81 -25.39
CA PHE A 540 -41.58 -51.97 -26.25
C PHE A 540 -42.91 -52.71 -26.52
N GLY A 541 -43.84 -52.73 -25.57
CA GLY A 541 -45.18 -53.30 -25.74
C GLY A 541 -46.06 -52.52 -26.73
N ASN A 542 -46.11 -51.19 -26.63
CA ASN A 542 -46.96 -50.33 -27.47
C ASN A 542 -46.50 -50.26 -28.94
N ALA A 543 -45.18 -50.21 -29.18
CA ALA A 543 -44.62 -50.26 -30.53
C ALA A 543 -45.03 -51.55 -31.27
N PHE A 544 -45.15 -52.64 -30.52
CA PHE A 544 -45.61 -53.93 -31.02
C PHE A 544 -47.10 -53.94 -31.44
N ALA A 545 -47.92 -53.02 -30.91
CA ALA A 545 -49.34 -52.90 -31.21
C ALA A 545 -49.66 -51.93 -32.37
N ALA A 546 -48.92 -50.81 -32.48
CA ALA A 546 -49.16 -49.74 -33.47
C ALA A 546 -48.96 -50.18 -34.93
N HIS A 547 -48.08 -51.14 -35.20
CA HIS A 547 -47.91 -51.76 -36.52
C HIS A 547 -49.23 -52.32 -37.11
N ARG A 548 -50.25 -52.56 -36.27
CA ARG A 548 -51.46 -53.28 -36.64
C ARG A 548 -52.65 -52.40 -37.09
N ALA A 549 -52.61 -51.05 -36.97
CA ALA A 549 -53.80 -50.17 -37.11
C ALA A 549 -53.83 -49.14 -38.28
N GLU A 550 -52.69 -48.77 -38.89
CA GLU A 550 -52.55 -47.65 -39.85
C GLU A 550 -53.15 -47.88 -41.27
N ALA A 551 -53.62 -49.09 -41.59
CA ALA A 551 -53.98 -49.45 -42.96
C ALA A 551 -55.30 -48.83 -43.50
N ASP A 552 -56.18 -48.27 -42.65
CA ASP A 552 -57.60 -48.06 -43.01
C ASP A 552 -58.09 -46.59 -43.18
N HIS A 553 -57.31 -45.52 -42.94
CA HIS A 553 -57.83 -44.13 -42.75
C HIS A 553 -57.72 -43.09 -43.93
N ARG A 554 -57.02 -43.33 -45.06
CA ARG A 554 -56.51 -42.23 -45.94
C ARG A 554 -57.42 -41.59 -47.03
N GLU A 555 -58.68 -41.98 -47.25
CA GLU A 555 -59.39 -41.65 -48.53
C GLU A 555 -60.33 -40.40 -48.55
N GLN A 556 -60.82 -39.87 -47.42
CA GLN A 556 -61.90 -38.86 -47.41
C GLN A 556 -61.47 -37.38 -47.37
N GLU A 557 -60.18 -37.07 -47.14
CA GLU A 557 -59.72 -35.73 -46.74
C GLU A 557 -59.56 -34.69 -47.89
N ASN A 558 -59.51 -35.12 -49.17
CA ASN A 558 -58.97 -34.27 -50.25
C ASN A 558 -59.91 -33.20 -50.90
N ARG A 559 -61.25 -33.22 -50.72
CA ARG A 559 -62.20 -32.37 -51.52
C ARG A 559 -62.50 -30.97 -50.96
N PHE A 560 -62.34 -30.76 -49.66
CA PHE A 560 -62.72 -29.53 -48.94
C PHE A 560 -61.72 -28.37 -49.10
N ARG A 561 -60.43 -28.68 -49.24
CA ARG A 561 -59.31 -27.72 -49.27
C ARG A 561 -59.41 -26.66 -50.40
N MET A 562 -59.98 -27.02 -51.56
CA MET A 562 -59.89 -26.19 -52.78
C MET A 562 -60.71 -24.88 -52.75
N MET A 563 -61.78 -24.77 -51.97
CA MET A 563 -62.68 -23.60 -52.00
C MET A 563 -62.22 -22.42 -51.11
N ALA A 564 -61.61 -22.70 -49.97
CA ALA A 564 -61.27 -21.66 -49.00
C ALA A 564 -60.00 -20.86 -49.39
N ASP A 565 -59.15 -21.43 -50.24
CA ASP A 565 -57.88 -20.84 -50.70
C ASP A 565 -58.03 -19.63 -51.66
N ALA A 566 -59.22 -19.30 -52.18
CA ALA A 566 -59.44 -18.23 -53.17
C ALA A 566 -59.92 -16.86 -52.64
N ALA A 567 -60.16 -16.69 -51.32
CA ALA A 567 -60.71 -15.45 -50.73
C ALA A 567 -59.63 -14.37 -50.46
N PRO A 568 -59.92 -13.04 -50.51
CA PRO A 568 -58.91 -11.97 -50.38
C PRO A 568 -58.58 -11.53 -48.94
N VAL A 569 -59.01 -12.30 -47.93
CA VAL A 569 -58.75 -12.07 -46.51
C VAL A 569 -58.16 -13.34 -45.90
N MET A 570 -57.43 -13.21 -44.78
CA MET A 570 -56.94 -14.38 -44.05
C MET A 570 -58.12 -15.07 -43.36
N ILE A 571 -58.36 -16.35 -43.68
CA ILE A 571 -59.50 -17.12 -43.16
C ILE A 571 -58.97 -18.33 -42.38
N TRP A 572 -59.65 -18.58 -41.27
CA TRP A 572 -59.45 -19.76 -40.46
C TRP A 572 -60.76 -20.40 -40.08
N MET A 573 -60.76 -21.72 -39.88
CA MET A 573 -61.87 -22.44 -39.26
C MET A 573 -61.35 -23.22 -38.08
N ALA A 574 -62.24 -23.44 -37.13
CA ALA A 574 -62.03 -24.22 -35.94
C ALA A 574 -63.12 -25.28 -35.74
N GLY A 575 -62.72 -26.38 -35.12
CA GLY A 575 -63.61 -27.44 -34.67
C GLY A 575 -64.48 -26.99 -33.48
N THR A 576 -65.30 -27.93 -32.98
CA THR A 576 -66.18 -27.71 -31.81
C THR A 576 -65.43 -27.51 -30.49
N ASP A 577 -64.10 -27.57 -30.53
CA ASP A 577 -63.14 -27.42 -29.45
C ASP A 577 -62.35 -26.10 -29.50
N SER A 578 -62.71 -25.20 -30.41
CA SER A 578 -62.07 -23.90 -30.64
C SER A 578 -60.70 -23.96 -31.29
N HIS A 579 -60.18 -25.14 -31.64
CA HIS A 579 -58.91 -25.25 -32.34
C HIS A 579 -59.09 -25.14 -33.85
N HIS A 580 -58.27 -24.31 -34.47
CA HIS A 580 -58.39 -23.95 -35.88
C HIS A 580 -57.95 -25.10 -36.81
N ASP A 581 -58.86 -25.95 -37.26
CA ASP A 581 -58.57 -27.10 -38.11
C ASP A 581 -58.26 -26.75 -39.58
N PHE A 582 -58.32 -25.45 -39.94
CA PHE A 582 -58.03 -25.02 -41.30
C PHE A 582 -57.58 -23.57 -41.38
N PHE A 583 -56.60 -23.31 -42.26
CA PHE A 583 -56.22 -21.98 -42.73
C PHE A 583 -56.14 -21.97 -44.25
N ASN A 584 -56.55 -20.85 -44.84
CA ASN A 584 -56.50 -20.70 -46.28
C ASN A 584 -55.14 -20.20 -46.78
N THR A 585 -54.86 -20.39 -48.07
CA THR A 585 -53.62 -19.91 -48.71
C THR A 585 -53.30 -18.44 -48.42
N ARG A 586 -54.28 -17.53 -48.30
CA ARG A 586 -54.01 -16.12 -47.94
C ARG A 586 -53.40 -15.93 -46.56
N TRP A 587 -53.84 -16.70 -45.57
CA TRP A 587 -53.21 -16.72 -44.25
C TRP A 587 -51.75 -17.16 -44.37
N LEU A 588 -51.50 -18.22 -45.13
CA LEU A 588 -50.17 -18.80 -45.34
C LEU A 588 -49.23 -17.87 -46.12
N GLU A 589 -49.77 -17.12 -47.09
CA GLU A 589 -49.03 -16.07 -47.81
C GLU A 589 -48.71 -14.88 -46.89
N PHE A 590 -49.66 -14.49 -46.03
CA PHE A 590 -49.46 -13.39 -45.09
C PHE A 590 -48.39 -13.73 -44.06
N THR A 591 -48.48 -14.90 -43.43
CA THR A 591 -47.51 -15.35 -42.42
C THR A 591 -46.25 -15.96 -43.03
N GLY A 592 -46.30 -16.37 -44.30
CA GLY A 592 -45.22 -17.04 -45.01
C GLY A 592 -44.98 -18.47 -44.53
N ARG A 593 -45.90 -19.00 -43.73
CA ARG A 593 -45.74 -20.25 -43.00
C ARG A 593 -46.60 -21.33 -43.65
N PRO A 594 -46.11 -22.58 -43.69
CA PRO A 594 -46.89 -23.68 -44.20
C PRO A 594 -48.13 -23.93 -43.34
N LEU A 595 -49.21 -24.47 -43.93
CA LEU A 595 -50.51 -24.70 -43.28
C LEU A 595 -50.42 -25.39 -41.92
N GLU A 596 -49.55 -26.39 -41.83
CA GLU A 596 -49.25 -27.16 -40.62
C GLU A 596 -48.84 -26.30 -39.43
N ASP A 597 -48.16 -25.19 -39.69
CA ASP A 597 -47.67 -24.27 -38.68
C ASP A 597 -48.75 -23.31 -38.17
N GLU A 598 -49.91 -23.29 -38.81
CA GLU A 598 -51.02 -22.39 -38.50
C GLU A 598 -52.19 -23.13 -37.81
N LEU A 599 -52.39 -24.41 -38.12
CA LEU A 599 -53.45 -25.26 -37.58
C LEU A 599 -53.53 -25.31 -36.03
N GLY A 600 -54.73 -25.55 -35.52
CA GLY A 600 -55.12 -25.53 -34.12
C GLY A 600 -55.05 -24.13 -33.52
N ILE A 601 -54.02 -23.94 -32.71
CA ILE A 601 -53.65 -22.62 -32.21
C ILE A 601 -52.33 -22.15 -32.85
N GLY A 602 -51.82 -22.81 -33.90
CA GLY A 602 -50.54 -22.48 -34.55
C GLY A 602 -50.49 -21.06 -35.15
N TRP A 603 -51.66 -20.52 -35.46
CA TRP A 603 -51.87 -19.12 -35.76
C TRP A 603 -51.48 -18.19 -34.61
N LEU A 604 -51.65 -18.63 -33.35
CA LEU A 604 -51.11 -17.95 -32.16
C LEU A 604 -49.58 -17.88 -32.16
N ALA A 605 -48.88 -18.68 -32.96
CA ALA A 605 -47.43 -18.55 -33.16
C ALA A 605 -47.04 -17.48 -34.19
N GLY A 606 -47.99 -17.10 -35.05
CA GLY A 606 -47.91 -15.79 -35.67
C GLY A 606 -48.23 -14.72 -34.65
N VAL A 607 -49.13 -14.98 -33.68
CA VAL A 607 -49.53 -13.98 -32.69
C VAL A 607 -48.37 -13.63 -31.77
N HIS A 608 -48.23 -12.34 -31.52
CA HIS A 608 -47.21 -11.78 -30.67
C HIS A 608 -47.48 -12.25 -29.26
N PRO A 609 -46.44 -12.67 -28.54
CA PRO A 609 -46.56 -13.29 -27.22
C PRO A 609 -47.51 -12.53 -26.31
N ASP A 610 -47.30 -11.23 -26.33
CA ASP A 610 -48.08 -10.20 -25.68
C ASP A 610 -49.57 -10.48 -25.55
N ASP A 611 -50.13 -10.75 -26.72
CA ASP A 611 -51.53 -10.62 -26.99
C ASP A 611 -52.19 -12.01 -27.06
N VAL A 612 -51.39 -13.09 -26.93
CA VAL A 612 -51.83 -14.48 -27.09
C VAL A 612 -52.93 -14.84 -26.11
N ASP A 613 -52.71 -14.67 -24.81
CA ASP A 613 -53.69 -15.09 -23.81
C ASP A 613 -54.94 -14.18 -23.80
N GLN A 614 -54.80 -12.86 -24.02
CA GLN A 614 -55.96 -11.94 -24.15
C GLN A 614 -56.80 -12.29 -25.39
N CYS A 615 -56.13 -12.59 -26.50
CA CYS A 615 -56.74 -13.08 -27.72
C CYS A 615 -57.46 -14.41 -27.48
N LEU A 616 -56.77 -15.33 -26.83
CA LEU A 616 -57.24 -16.67 -26.55
C LEU A 616 -58.43 -16.66 -25.59
N GLU A 617 -58.38 -15.94 -24.47
CA GLU A 617 -59.51 -15.84 -23.55
C GLU A 617 -60.71 -15.15 -24.19
N GLY A 618 -60.50 -14.05 -24.93
CA GLY A 618 -61.56 -13.35 -25.66
C GLY A 618 -62.23 -14.24 -26.71
N TYR A 619 -61.43 -15.05 -27.40
CA TYR A 619 -61.87 -16.05 -28.33
C TYR A 619 -62.60 -17.21 -27.64
N VAL A 620 -62.01 -17.80 -26.60
CA VAL A 620 -62.52 -18.96 -25.85
C VAL A 620 -63.81 -18.62 -25.10
N ALA A 621 -63.90 -17.44 -24.47
CA ALA A 621 -65.13 -17.02 -23.82
C ALA A 621 -66.28 -16.88 -24.82
N ALA A 622 -66.01 -16.24 -25.96
CA ALA A 622 -67.01 -16.10 -27.00
C ALA A 622 -67.37 -17.43 -27.68
N PHE A 623 -66.40 -18.32 -27.84
CA PHE A 623 -66.58 -19.68 -28.31
C PHE A 623 -67.50 -20.48 -27.38
N ASN A 624 -67.27 -20.40 -26.07
CA ASN A 624 -68.07 -21.07 -25.04
C ASN A 624 -69.50 -20.55 -24.96
N GLU A 625 -69.67 -19.23 -25.06
CA GLU A 625 -71.00 -18.58 -25.09
C GLU A 625 -71.69 -18.70 -26.46
N ARG A 626 -70.98 -19.24 -27.46
CA ARG A 626 -71.42 -19.39 -28.86
C ARG A 626 -71.82 -18.06 -29.51
N ARG A 627 -71.16 -16.98 -29.09
CA ARG A 627 -71.36 -15.62 -29.59
C ARG A 627 -70.22 -15.19 -30.53
N PRO A 628 -70.46 -14.23 -31.42
CA PRO A 628 -69.38 -13.58 -32.17
C PRO A 628 -68.36 -12.90 -31.25
N PHE A 629 -67.10 -12.83 -31.70
CA PHE A 629 -66.05 -12.04 -31.04
C PHE A 629 -65.25 -11.21 -32.02
N ARG A 630 -64.59 -10.19 -31.45
CA ARG A 630 -63.64 -9.33 -32.13
C ARG A 630 -62.48 -9.05 -31.17
N VAL A 631 -61.25 -9.35 -31.58
CA VAL A 631 -60.07 -9.22 -30.73
C VAL A 631 -58.86 -8.73 -31.53
N GLU A 632 -58.04 -7.89 -30.92
CA GLU A 632 -56.85 -7.34 -31.54
C GLU A 632 -55.60 -7.94 -30.91
N TYR A 633 -54.69 -8.42 -31.74
CA TYR A 633 -53.43 -9.02 -31.33
C TYR A 633 -52.40 -8.83 -32.44
N ARG A 634 -51.13 -8.69 -32.13
CA ARG A 634 -50.10 -8.57 -33.16
C ARG A 634 -49.85 -9.95 -33.80
N LEU A 635 -49.73 -10.08 -35.12
CA LEU A 635 -49.43 -11.32 -35.87
C LEU A 635 -48.20 -11.09 -36.76
N ARG A 636 -47.32 -12.07 -36.82
CA ARG A 636 -46.08 -12.04 -37.60
C ARG A 636 -46.35 -12.29 -39.07
N ARG A 637 -45.90 -11.37 -39.91
CA ARG A 637 -45.92 -11.45 -41.37
C ARG A 637 -44.71 -12.23 -41.90
N HIS A 638 -44.76 -12.72 -43.15
CA HIS A 638 -43.72 -13.55 -43.78
C HIS A 638 -42.32 -12.94 -43.82
N ASP A 639 -42.22 -11.62 -43.82
CA ASP A 639 -40.96 -10.86 -43.76
C ASP A 639 -40.42 -10.70 -42.32
N GLY A 640 -41.12 -11.29 -41.34
CA GLY A 640 -40.71 -11.33 -39.94
C GLY A 640 -41.21 -10.15 -39.10
N GLU A 641 -41.88 -9.15 -39.70
CA GLU A 641 -42.44 -8.03 -38.94
C GLU A 641 -43.74 -8.42 -38.22
N TYR A 642 -43.83 -8.11 -36.92
CA TYR A 642 -45.08 -8.25 -36.17
C TYR A 642 -46.00 -7.08 -36.46
N ARG A 643 -47.21 -7.42 -36.89
CA ARG A 643 -48.23 -6.48 -37.31
C ARG A 643 -49.44 -6.56 -36.37
N SER A 644 -49.92 -5.48 -35.77
CA SER A 644 -51.19 -5.50 -35.01
C SER A 644 -52.32 -5.97 -35.93
N ILE A 645 -52.99 -7.06 -35.61
CA ILE A 645 -54.09 -7.66 -36.36
C ILE A 645 -55.37 -7.54 -35.55
N LEU A 646 -56.46 -7.35 -36.26
CA LEU A 646 -57.82 -7.41 -35.78
C LEU A 646 -58.50 -8.67 -36.32
N ASP A 647 -58.87 -9.57 -35.44
CA ASP A 647 -59.58 -10.83 -35.72
C ASP A 647 -61.07 -10.73 -35.35
N THR A 648 -61.90 -11.40 -36.13
CA THR A 648 -63.35 -11.50 -35.92
C THR A 648 -63.83 -12.92 -36.27
N GLY A 649 -64.54 -13.58 -35.36
CA GLY A 649 -65.02 -14.96 -35.57
C GLY A 649 -66.45 -15.22 -35.10
N VAL A 650 -67.10 -16.23 -35.72
CA VAL A 650 -68.51 -16.65 -35.51
C VAL A 650 -68.68 -18.18 -35.49
N ALA A 651 -69.75 -18.69 -34.85
CA ALA A 651 -70.05 -20.11 -34.70
C ALA A 651 -70.61 -20.80 -35.96
N ARG A 652 -70.17 -22.02 -36.26
CA ARG A 652 -70.61 -22.95 -37.32
C ARG A 652 -71.49 -24.08 -36.75
N ARG A 653 -72.47 -24.57 -37.51
CA ARG A 653 -73.40 -25.65 -37.11
C ARG A 653 -73.58 -26.70 -38.21
N THR A 654 -73.93 -27.94 -37.83
CA THR A 654 -74.21 -29.07 -38.74
C THR A 654 -75.65 -29.03 -39.28
N ALA A 655 -75.99 -29.90 -40.23
CA ALA A 655 -77.32 -29.97 -40.86
C ALA A 655 -78.47 -30.33 -39.87
N ASP A 656 -78.14 -31.00 -38.74
CA ASP A 656 -79.06 -31.33 -37.65
C ASP A 656 -79.02 -30.30 -36.49
N ASP A 657 -78.55 -29.06 -36.78
CA ASP A 657 -78.43 -27.92 -35.85
C ASP A 657 -77.49 -28.15 -34.63
N VAL A 658 -76.56 -29.10 -34.73
CA VAL A 658 -75.53 -29.33 -33.70
C VAL A 658 -74.36 -28.37 -33.93
N PHE A 659 -73.84 -27.77 -32.86
CA PHE A 659 -72.65 -26.91 -32.93
C PHE A 659 -71.46 -27.67 -33.55
N GLY A 660 -70.85 -27.06 -34.57
CA GLY A 660 -69.81 -27.65 -35.43
C GLY A 660 -68.47 -26.89 -35.42
N GLY A 661 -68.29 -25.91 -34.54
CA GLY A 661 -67.05 -25.15 -34.37
C GLY A 661 -67.17 -23.68 -34.78
N TYR A 662 -66.07 -23.01 -35.15
CA TYR A 662 -66.02 -21.58 -35.47
C TYR A 662 -65.37 -21.30 -36.83
N VAL A 663 -65.61 -20.13 -37.40
CA VAL A 663 -64.93 -19.60 -38.60
C VAL A 663 -64.67 -18.11 -38.40
N GLY A 664 -63.50 -17.64 -38.80
CA GLY A 664 -63.12 -16.24 -38.60
C GLY A 664 -62.17 -15.67 -39.65
N SER A 665 -61.94 -14.36 -39.55
CA SER A 665 -61.16 -13.57 -40.50
C SER A 665 -60.34 -12.46 -39.83
N CYS A 666 -59.12 -12.22 -40.34
CA CYS A 666 -58.13 -11.31 -39.74
C CYS A 666 -57.65 -10.17 -40.67
N VAL A 667 -57.46 -8.95 -40.13
CA VAL A 667 -57.06 -7.71 -40.85
C VAL A 667 -55.97 -6.91 -40.10
N ASP A 668 -54.96 -6.34 -40.77
CA ASP A 668 -53.82 -5.59 -40.16
C ASP A 668 -54.13 -4.10 -39.81
N VAL A 669 -53.73 -3.62 -38.62
CA VAL A 669 -53.93 -2.29 -37.99
C VAL A 669 -52.65 -1.67 -37.37
N THR A 670 -51.45 -2.22 -37.62
CA THR A 670 -50.17 -1.89 -36.95
C THR A 670 -49.77 -0.41 -36.92
N GLU A 671 -49.92 0.29 -38.03
CA GLU A 671 -49.44 1.67 -38.20
C GLU A 671 -50.11 2.64 -37.21
N VAL A 672 -51.30 2.28 -36.72
CA VAL A 672 -52.07 3.10 -35.80
C VAL A 672 -51.53 3.05 -34.35
N ARG A 673 -50.76 2.03 -33.94
CA ARG A 673 -50.33 1.79 -32.54
C ARG A 673 -48.94 2.32 -32.16
N ALA A 674 -47.99 2.35 -33.08
CA ALA A 674 -46.59 2.73 -32.80
C ALA A 674 -46.44 4.18 -32.28
N ALA A 675 -47.32 5.09 -32.69
CA ALA A 675 -47.28 6.50 -32.30
C ALA A 675 -47.58 6.75 -30.80
N HIS A 676 -48.27 5.84 -30.11
CA HIS A 676 -48.74 6.07 -28.74
C HIS A 676 -47.72 5.66 -27.66
N ARG A 677 -46.89 4.64 -27.89
CA ARG A 677 -46.04 3.99 -26.86
C ARG A 677 -44.73 4.74 -26.55
N ALA A 678 -44.18 5.48 -27.52
CA ALA A 678 -42.91 6.20 -27.38
C ALA A 678 -42.92 7.32 -26.32
N VAL A 679 -44.09 7.85 -25.95
CA VAL A 679 -44.21 8.95 -24.97
C VAL A 679 -44.07 8.47 -23.53
N LEU A 680 -44.41 7.21 -23.22
CA LEU A 680 -44.45 6.69 -21.85
C LEU A 680 -43.08 6.18 -21.35
N ASP A 681 -42.27 5.57 -22.22
CA ASP A 681 -40.99 4.93 -21.82
C ASP A 681 -39.89 5.94 -21.46
N SER A 682 -39.92 7.15 -22.02
CA SER A 682 -38.94 8.21 -21.71
C SER A 682 -39.04 8.74 -20.27
N SER A 683 -40.23 8.66 -19.64
CA SER A 683 -40.46 9.20 -18.29
C SER A 683 -39.99 8.25 -17.18
N ALA A 684 -40.07 6.94 -17.39
CA ALA A 684 -39.71 5.94 -16.37
C ALA A 684 -38.19 5.78 -16.24
N LEU A 685 -37.45 5.85 -17.34
CA LEU A 685 -35.99 5.70 -17.37
C LEU A 685 -35.27 6.83 -16.61
N SER A 686 -35.76 8.07 -16.72
CA SER A 686 -35.16 9.24 -16.07
C SER A 686 -35.27 9.19 -14.54
N ALA A 687 -36.37 8.66 -14.00
CA ALA A 687 -36.58 8.50 -12.57
C ALA A 687 -35.68 7.39 -11.97
N ALA A 688 -35.53 6.26 -12.68
CA ALA A 688 -34.69 5.15 -12.25
C ALA A 688 -33.19 5.51 -12.22
N MET A 689 -32.72 6.35 -13.15
CA MET A 689 -31.33 6.82 -13.18
C MET A 689 -30.98 7.66 -11.94
N LEU A 690 -31.85 8.60 -11.56
CA LEU A 690 -31.65 9.45 -10.39
C LEU A 690 -31.57 8.65 -9.08
N GLU A 691 -32.42 7.63 -8.92
CA GLU A 691 -32.44 6.78 -7.71
C GLU A 691 -31.18 5.90 -7.54
N SER A 692 -30.52 5.56 -8.64
CA SER A 692 -29.31 4.71 -8.61
C SER A 692 -28.01 5.45 -8.26
N LEU A 693 -28.04 6.80 -8.21
CA LEU A 693 -26.85 7.60 -7.94
C LEU A 693 -26.43 7.53 -6.46
N HIS A 694 -25.15 7.27 -6.24
CA HIS A 694 -24.55 7.24 -4.91
C HIS A 694 -24.28 8.67 -4.43
N GLY A 695 -24.64 8.96 -3.18
CA GLY A 695 -24.58 10.32 -2.62
C GLY A 695 -25.94 11.01 -2.59
N ARG A 696 -26.03 12.15 -1.91
CA ARG A 696 -27.29 12.90 -1.79
C ARG A 696 -27.43 13.79 -3.02
N VAL A 697 -28.40 13.51 -3.89
CA VAL A 697 -28.53 14.17 -5.19
C VAL A 697 -29.85 14.93 -5.32
N ALA A 698 -29.78 16.18 -5.78
CA ALA A 698 -30.94 17.00 -6.12
C ALA A 698 -30.77 17.66 -7.50
N ALA A 699 -31.84 17.70 -8.28
CA ALA A 699 -31.95 18.48 -9.50
C ALA A 699 -32.70 19.80 -9.20
N LEU A 700 -32.13 20.92 -9.62
CA LEU A 700 -32.69 22.25 -9.48
C LEU A 700 -33.13 22.85 -10.82
N ASP A 701 -34.13 23.71 -10.80
CA ASP A 701 -34.47 24.61 -11.91
C ASP A 701 -33.58 25.85 -11.98
N ALA A 702 -33.73 26.63 -13.06
CA ALA A 702 -32.97 27.86 -13.27
C ALA A 702 -33.17 28.91 -12.16
N ARG A 703 -34.17 28.75 -11.29
CA ARG A 703 -34.46 29.61 -10.13
C ARG A 703 -33.93 29.02 -8.81
N GLY A 704 -33.30 27.85 -8.85
CA GLY A 704 -32.78 27.15 -7.68
C GLY A 704 -33.81 26.28 -6.95
N VAL A 705 -34.99 26.06 -7.52
CA VAL A 705 -36.05 25.23 -6.92
C VAL A 705 -35.77 23.76 -7.18
N ILE A 706 -35.86 22.93 -6.15
CA ILE A 706 -35.70 21.47 -6.24
C ILE A 706 -36.85 20.88 -7.06
N VAL A 707 -36.53 20.26 -8.19
CA VAL A 707 -37.50 19.61 -9.09
C VAL A 707 -37.50 18.09 -8.98
N ALA A 708 -36.39 17.50 -8.53
CA ALA A 708 -36.28 16.07 -8.26
C ALA A 708 -35.15 15.81 -7.27
N VAL A 709 -35.26 14.73 -6.50
CA VAL A 709 -34.25 14.27 -5.55
C VAL A 709 -34.20 12.74 -5.57
N ASN A 710 -33.08 12.16 -5.15
CA ASN A 710 -33.00 10.72 -4.89
C ASN A 710 -33.37 10.40 -3.43
N HIS A 711 -33.60 9.13 -3.11
CA HIS A 711 -33.97 8.72 -1.76
C HIS A 711 -32.94 9.14 -0.68
N ALA A 712 -31.64 9.08 -1.01
CA ALA A 712 -30.56 9.47 -0.11
C ALA A 712 -30.59 10.95 0.32
N TRP A 713 -31.18 11.83 -0.50
CA TRP A 713 -31.42 13.23 -0.15
C TRP A 713 -32.50 13.39 0.92
N ILE A 714 -33.55 12.57 0.85
CA ILE A 714 -34.72 12.62 1.75
C ILE A 714 -34.37 12.04 3.12
N ASP A 715 -33.60 10.95 3.17
CA ASP A 715 -33.22 10.26 4.41
C ASP A 715 -32.20 11.03 5.26
N ALA A 716 -31.65 12.13 4.75
CA ALA A 716 -30.64 12.95 5.40
C ALA A 716 -31.23 13.87 6.48
N ALA A 717 -31.82 13.30 7.53
CA ALA A 717 -32.48 14.09 8.58
C ALA A 717 -31.53 14.78 9.58
N ASP A 718 -30.31 14.28 9.82
CA ASP A 718 -29.50 14.69 11.00
C ASP A 718 -27.98 14.90 10.78
N GLY A 719 -27.48 15.08 9.55
CA GLY A 719 -26.02 14.98 9.27
C GLY A 719 -25.28 16.23 8.75
N ILE A 720 -25.97 17.16 8.09
CA ILE A 720 -25.37 18.37 7.50
C ILE A 720 -26.06 19.57 8.15
N SER A 721 -25.30 20.41 8.85
CA SER A 721 -25.81 21.65 9.46
C SER A 721 -26.52 22.51 8.42
N GLY A 722 -27.85 22.62 8.53
CA GLY A 722 -28.69 23.50 7.69
C GLY A 722 -29.53 22.80 6.62
N LEU A 723 -29.36 21.50 6.37
CA LEU A 723 -30.12 20.75 5.36
C LEU A 723 -31.43 20.14 5.90
N ALA A 724 -31.91 20.61 7.06
CA ALA A 724 -33.10 20.07 7.69
C ALA A 724 -34.35 20.27 6.79
N ARG A 725 -34.79 19.16 6.17
CA ARG A 725 -36.10 18.94 5.50
C ARG A 725 -36.36 19.60 4.14
N THR A 726 -35.36 19.93 3.34
CA THR A 726 -35.64 20.40 1.97
C THR A 726 -36.13 19.27 1.06
N THR A 727 -37.28 19.44 0.42
CA THR A 727 -37.90 18.50 -0.50
C THR A 727 -38.21 19.14 -1.86
N VAL A 728 -38.80 18.36 -2.77
CA VAL A 728 -39.23 18.87 -4.08
C VAL A 728 -40.20 20.03 -3.90
N GLY A 729 -39.89 21.17 -4.53
CA GLY A 729 -40.63 22.43 -4.41
C GLY A 729 -39.94 23.50 -3.57
N ASP A 730 -38.96 23.14 -2.73
CA ASP A 730 -38.20 24.11 -1.94
C ASP A 730 -37.09 24.79 -2.76
N ASN A 731 -36.74 26.03 -2.43
CA ASN A 731 -35.62 26.72 -3.07
C ASN A 731 -34.31 26.47 -2.31
N TYR A 732 -33.42 25.72 -2.93
CA TYR A 732 -32.15 25.34 -2.32
C TYR A 732 -31.17 26.52 -2.20
N LEU A 733 -31.25 27.52 -3.07
CA LEU A 733 -30.42 28.73 -2.97
C LEU A 733 -30.77 29.55 -1.73
N ASP A 734 -32.03 29.56 -1.31
CA ASP A 734 -32.47 30.26 -0.09
C ASP A 734 -31.87 29.58 1.16
N VAL A 735 -31.75 28.26 1.13
CA VAL A 735 -31.13 27.45 2.19
C VAL A 735 -29.63 27.76 2.28
N CYS A 736 -28.92 27.75 1.16
CA CYS A 736 -27.51 28.15 1.10
C CYS A 736 -27.30 29.61 1.55
N ARG A 737 -28.20 30.53 1.20
CA ARG A 737 -28.18 31.93 1.67
C ARG A 737 -28.42 32.06 3.17
N SER A 738 -29.29 31.23 3.76
CA SER A 738 -29.53 31.23 5.19
C SER A 738 -28.33 30.71 6.00
N ALA A 739 -27.46 29.90 5.37
CA ALA A 739 -26.20 29.40 5.94
C ALA A 739 -25.01 30.38 5.80
N ALA A 740 -25.25 31.66 5.43
CA ALA A 740 -24.23 32.68 5.20
C ALA A 740 -23.31 32.99 6.39
N GLY A 741 -23.60 32.49 7.60
CA GLY A 741 -22.63 32.56 8.71
C GLY A 741 -21.38 31.67 8.54
N ASN A 742 -21.41 30.69 7.63
CA ASN A 742 -20.32 29.73 7.41
C ASN A 742 -19.59 30.04 6.07
N PRO A 743 -18.25 30.17 6.05
CA PRO A 743 -17.46 30.34 4.82
C PRO A 743 -17.75 29.29 3.74
N ASP A 744 -18.05 28.05 4.15
CA ASP A 744 -18.35 26.96 3.22
C ASP A 744 -19.74 27.08 2.57
N GLY A 745 -20.71 27.66 3.28
CA GLY A 745 -22.04 27.96 2.74
C GLY A 745 -22.01 29.01 1.62
N HIS A 746 -21.15 30.02 1.78
CA HIS A 746 -20.89 31.02 0.75
C HIS A 746 -20.23 30.43 -0.50
N ARG A 747 -19.23 29.57 -0.31
CA ARG A 747 -18.57 28.87 -1.43
C ARG A 747 -19.52 27.95 -2.18
N ALA A 748 -20.41 27.26 -1.46
CA ALA A 748 -21.42 26.42 -2.06
C ALA A 748 -22.45 27.23 -2.87
N LEU A 749 -22.93 28.34 -2.32
CA LEU A 749 -23.86 29.24 -3.02
C LEU A 749 -23.24 29.79 -4.30
N ALA A 750 -22.02 30.34 -4.21
CA ALA A 750 -21.30 30.91 -5.35
C ALA A 750 -21.09 29.88 -6.46
N ALA A 751 -20.67 28.65 -6.10
CA ALA A 751 -20.50 27.55 -7.05
C ALA A 751 -21.79 27.23 -7.82
N ILE A 752 -22.94 27.19 -7.13
CA ILE A 752 -24.24 26.90 -7.77
C ILE A 752 -24.65 28.05 -8.69
N GLU A 753 -24.52 29.29 -8.24
CA GLU A 753 -24.87 30.48 -9.03
C GLU A 753 -23.96 30.65 -10.26
N ASP A 754 -22.68 30.34 -10.15
CA ASP A 754 -21.71 30.40 -11.25
C ASP A 754 -22.01 29.35 -12.33
N VAL A 755 -22.37 28.14 -11.95
CA VAL A 755 -22.77 27.09 -12.91
C VAL A 755 -24.14 27.41 -13.54
N LEU A 756 -25.11 27.89 -12.74
CA LEU A 756 -26.42 28.32 -13.26
C LEU A 756 -26.32 29.48 -14.25
N ALA A 757 -25.41 30.43 -14.01
CA ALA A 757 -25.14 31.56 -14.89
C ALA A 757 -24.25 31.21 -16.09
N GLY A 758 -23.75 29.97 -16.16
CA GLY A 758 -22.84 29.52 -17.22
C GLY A 758 -21.42 30.11 -17.14
N ARG A 759 -21.03 30.67 -15.98
CA ARG A 759 -19.66 31.15 -15.73
C ARG A 759 -18.68 30.00 -15.50
N LEU A 760 -19.17 28.89 -14.93
CA LEU A 760 -18.40 27.66 -14.73
C LEU A 760 -19.10 26.49 -15.43
N ALA A 761 -18.31 25.62 -16.06
CA ALA A 761 -18.82 24.41 -16.71
C ALA A 761 -19.31 23.36 -15.71
N SER A 762 -18.62 23.26 -14.56
CA SER A 762 -19.03 22.52 -13.37
C SER A 762 -18.25 23.07 -12.18
N ALA A 763 -18.68 22.75 -10.96
CA ALA A 763 -17.99 23.19 -9.75
C ALA A 763 -17.90 22.05 -8.72
N ARG A 764 -16.79 22.03 -7.98
CA ARG A 764 -16.61 21.14 -6.84
C ARG A 764 -16.20 21.93 -5.61
N VAL A 765 -16.86 21.66 -4.50
CA VAL A 765 -16.61 22.36 -3.23
C VAL A 765 -16.47 21.33 -2.13
N GLU A 766 -15.27 21.19 -1.59
CA GLU A 766 -15.04 20.45 -0.36
C GLU A 766 -15.35 21.33 0.86
N TYR A 767 -16.07 20.75 1.81
CA TYR A 767 -16.44 21.41 3.06
C TYR A 767 -16.50 20.40 4.21
N VAL A 768 -16.32 20.91 5.43
CA VAL A 768 -16.38 20.10 6.64
C VAL A 768 -17.68 20.38 7.38
N CYS A 769 -18.39 19.32 7.75
CA CYS A 769 -19.53 19.41 8.66
C CYS A 769 -19.05 19.02 10.06
N PRO A 770 -19.09 19.95 11.03
CA PRO A 770 -18.88 19.60 12.44
C PRO A 770 -20.03 18.70 12.88
N GLY A 771 -19.76 17.41 13.09
CA GLY A 771 -20.69 16.48 13.72
C GLY A 771 -20.60 16.57 15.25
N VAL A 772 -21.56 15.95 15.95
CA VAL A 772 -21.61 15.89 17.41
C VAL A 772 -20.43 15.11 18.00
N ASP A 773 -19.90 14.13 17.27
CA ASP A 773 -18.81 13.23 17.74
C ASP A 773 -17.54 13.23 16.86
N ASP A 774 -17.60 13.69 15.60
CA ASP A 774 -16.40 13.81 14.73
C ASP A 774 -16.64 14.73 13.52
N ALA A 775 -15.57 15.32 12.98
CA ALA A 775 -15.64 16.19 11.80
C ALA A 775 -15.74 15.34 10.51
N ARG A 776 -16.85 15.47 9.76
CA ARG A 776 -17.06 14.73 8.50
C ARG A 776 -16.78 15.61 7.30
N TRP A 777 -16.14 15.04 6.28
CA TRP A 777 -15.79 15.74 5.06
C TRP A 777 -16.76 15.40 3.93
N PHE A 778 -17.26 16.43 3.25
CA PHE A 778 -18.16 16.30 2.11
C PHE A 778 -17.58 17.00 0.88
N GLU A 779 -17.78 16.41 -0.29
CA GLU A 779 -17.56 17.03 -1.60
C GLU A 779 -18.94 17.33 -2.21
N MET A 780 -19.21 18.61 -2.48
CA MET A 780 -20.36 19.03 -3.28
C MET A 780 -19.94 19.14 -4.74
N ILE A 781 -20.68 18.48 -5.63
CA ILE A 781 -20.49 18.53 -7.08
C ILE A 781 -21.71 19.22 -7.69
N VAL A 782 -21.47 20.21 -8.55
CA VAL A 782 -22.51 20.96 -9.27
C VAL A 782 -22.29 20.81 -10.77
N GLU A 783 -23.28 20.25 -11.46
CA GLU A 783 -23.25 19.98 -12.91
C GLU A 783 -24.46 20.62 -13.61
N PRO A 784 -24.32 21.23 -14.79
CA PRO A 784 -25.43 21.85 -15.51
C PRO A 784 -26.35 20.79 -16.15
N LEU A 785 -27.66 20.98 -16.02
CA LEU A 785 -28.65 20.14 -16.70
C LEU A 785 -28.82 20.60 -18.15
N LYS A 786 -28.54 19.71 -19.11
CA LYS A 786 -28.72 19.95 -20.55
C LYS A 786 -30.19 19.89 -20.97
N ARG A 787 -31.01 20.82 -20.49
CA ARG A 787 -32.43 20.97 -20.86
C ARG A 787 -32.75 22.40 -21.34
N PRO A 788 -33.74 22.59 -22.22
CA PRO A 788 -34.11 23.93 -22.72
C PRO A 788 -34.48 24.93 -21.62
N ALA A 789 -35.00 24.44 -20.48
CA ALA A 789 -35.38 25.25 -19.33
C ALA A 789 -34.22 25.58 -18.36
N GLY A 790 -32.99 25.10 -18.63
CA GLY A 790 -31.82 25.29 -17.75
C GLY A 790 -31.92 24.58 -16.39
N GLY A 791 -30.94 24.77 -15.50
CA GLY A 791 -30.90 24.18 -14.17
C GLY A 791 -29.60 23.42 -13.88
N VAL A 792 -29.47 22.87 -12.69
CA VAL A 792 -28.25 22.18 -12.22
C VAL A 792 -28.59 20.92 -11.43
N LEU A 793 -27.68 19.95 -11.46
CA LEU A 793 -27.64 18.80 -10.58
C LEU A 793 -26.63 19.06 -9.47
N ILE A 794 -27.01 18.81 -8.22
CA ILE A 794 -26.15 18.93 -7.05
C ILE A 794 -26.03 17.56 -6.42
N ALA A 795 -24.80 17.13 -6.14
CA ALA A 795 -24.52 15.90 -5.41
C ALA A 795 -23.62 16.19 -4.20
N HIS A 796 -23.97 15.67 -3.02
CA HIS A 796 -23.11 15.68 -1.84
C HIS A 796 -22.60 14.26 -1.56
N VAL A 797 -21.29 14.08 -1.59
CA VAL A 797 -20.62 12.80 -1.39
C VAL A 797 -19.73 12.89 -0.15
N GLU A 798 -19.84 11.93 0.76
CA GLU A 798 -18.96 11.86 1.94
C GLU A 798 -17.58 11.32 1.53
N ILE A 799 -16.51 12.05 1.88
CA ILE A 799 -15.12 11.74 1.51
C ILE A 799 -14.21 11.51 2.74
N THR A 800 -14.79 11.33 3.93
CA THR A 800 -14.07 11.17 5.20
C THR A 800 -13.07 10.01 5.18
N GLU A 801 -13.50 8.83 4.73
CA GLU A 801 -12.66 7.63 4.65
C GLU A 801 -11.52 7.78 3.64
N ARG A 802 -11.82 8.34 2.46
CA ARG A 802 -10.83 8.65 1.43
C ARG A 802 -9.73 9.58 1.97
N ARG A 803 -10.10 10.65 2.68
CA ARG A 803 -9.13 11.56 3.30
C ARG A 803 -8.26 10.87 4.35
N ARG A 804 -8.83 9.96 5.17
CA ARG A 804 -8.07 9.20 6.16
C ARG A 804 -7.04 8.27 5.54
N VAL A 805 -7.41 7.58 4.45
CA VAL A 805 -6.53 6.68 3.71
C VAL A 805 -5.40 7.44 3.01
N GLU A 806 -5.69 8.60 2.41
CA GLU A 806 -4.67 9.46 1.80
C GLU A 806 -3.63 9.95 2.82
N GLU A 807 -4.07 10.35 4.03
CA GLU A 807 -3.19 10.83 5.10
C GLU A 807 -2.34 9.70 5.72
N GLU A 808 -2.94 8.53 5.98
CA GLU A 808 -2.21 7.33 6.44
C GLU A 808 -1.18 6.85 5.41
N ALA A 809 -1.54 6.85 4.12
CA ALA A 809 -0.63 6.49 3.04
C ALA A 809 0.54 7.48 2.93
N ARG A 810 0.32 8.78 3.17
CA ARG A 810 1.38 9.80 3.23
C ARG A 810 2.37 9.51 4.37
N LEU A 811 1.86 9.21 5.56
CA LEU A 811 2.68 8.88 6.73
C LEU A 811 3.49 7.59 6.51
N GLN A 812 2.87 6.54 5.95
CA GLN A 812 3.57 5.29 5.62
C GLN A 812 4.65 5.48 4.54
N ARG A 813 4.40 6.34 3.55
CA ARG A 813 5.38 6.67 2.50
C ARG A 813 6.59 7.41 3.07
N ASP A 814 6.37 8.32 4.02
CA ASP A 814 7.44 9.02 4.73
C ASP A 814 8.26 8.08 5.63
N GLU A 815 7.61 7.12 6.27
CA GLU A 815 8.26 6.12 7.13
C GLU A 815 9.07 5.10 6.30
N LEU A 816 8.54 4.62 5.18
CA LEU A 816 9.26 3.80 4.20
C LEU A 816 10.45 4.55 3.62
N ALA A 817 10.30 5.83 3.26
CA ALA A 817 11.42 6.65 2.79
C ALA A 817 12.51 6.84 3.85
N ARG A 818 12.15 6.80 5.14
CA ARG A 818 13.11 6.85 6.26
C ARG A 818 13.80 5.51 6.47
N ALA A 819 13.07 4.40 6.38
CA ALA A 819 13.60 3.05 6.49
C ALA A 819 14.55 2.71 5.32
N LEU A 820 14.13 2.99 4.08
CA LEU A 820 14.96 2.82 2.88
C LEU A 820 16.28 3.59 3.00
N ARG A 821 16.28 4.85 3.48
CA ARG A 821 17.49 5.64 3.73
C ARG A 821 18.45 4.98 4.73
N LEU A 822 17.92 4.41 5.81
CA LEU A 822 18.71 3.69 6.80
C LEU A 822 19.29 2.38 6.24
N THR A 823 18.58 1.69 5.34
CA THR A 823 19.08 0.47 4.69
C THR A 823 20.16 0.80 3.64
N THR A 824 19.97 1.84 2.83
CA THR A 824 21.02 2.30 1.87
C THR A 824 22.30 2.74 2.61
N MET A 825 22.18 3.28 3.83
CA MET A 825 23.34 3.63 4.67
C MET A 825 24.20 2.41 5.02
N GLY A 826 23.61 1.24 5.25
CA GLY A 826 24.34 0.02 5.60
C GLY A 826 25.20 -0.50 4.44
N GLU A 827 24.68 -0.45 3.22
CA GLU A 827 25.37 -0.89 2.01
C GLU A 827 26.45 0.11 1.55
N LEU A 828 26.21 1.42 1.73
CA LEU A 828 27.13 2.48 1.33
C LEU A 828 28.31 2.69 2.31
N ALA A 829 28.20 2.25 3.58
CA ALA A 829 29.24 2.48 4.59
C ALA A 829 30.61 1.86 4.24
N ALA A 830 30.61 0.71 3.55
CA ALA A 830 31.84 0.04 3.12
C ALA A 830 32.52 0.78 1.96
N SER A 831 31.76 1.21 0.95
CA SER A 831 32.26 2.02 -0.18
C SER A 831 32.73 3.40 0.29
N LEU A 832 32.00 4.03 1.21
CA LEU A 832 32.35 5.31 1.84
C LEU A 832 33.64 5.25 2.64
N SER A 833 33.82 4.19 3.42
CA SER A 833 35.08 3.96 4.14
C SER A 833 36.24 3.79 3.16
N HIS A 834 36.00 3.14 2.02
CA HIS A 834 37.02 2.95 0.99
C HIS A 834 37.40 4.27 0.30
N GLU A 835 36.42 5.07 -0.14
CA GLU A 835 36.66 6.38 -0.78
C GLU A 835 37.27 7.41 0.18
N MET A 836 36.93 7.41 1.47
CA MET A 836 37.56 8.30 2.45
C MET A 836 39.02 7.93 2.72
N ASN A 837 39.32 6.62 2.77
CA ASN A 837 40.66 6.16 3.10
C ASN A 837 41.67 6.43 1.97
N GLN A 838 41.23 6.52 0.71
CA GLN A 838 42.10 6.79 -0.43
C GLN A 838 42.85 8.14 -0.34
N PRO A 839 42.20 9.32 -0.27
CA PRO A 839 42.91 10.59 -0.17
C PRO A 839 43.64 10.74 1.18
N LEU A 840 43.12 10.17 2.27
CA LEU A 840 43.79 10.20 3.57
C LEU A 840 45.11 9.41 3.56
N THR A 841 45.15 8.27 2.88
CA THR A 841 46.36 7.46 2.71
C THR A 841 47.39 8.17 1.83
N ALA A 842 46.93 8.83 0.76
CA ALA A 842 47.80 9.59 -0.13
C ALA A 842 48.42 10.82 0.57
N ILE A 843 47.63 11.57 1.36
CA ILE A 843 48.12 12.66 2.22
C ILE A 843 49.21 12.16 3.18
N LEU A 844 48.94 11.04 3.87
CA LEU A 844 49.89 10.47 4.82
C LEU A 844 51.19 10.04 4.15
N THR A 845 51.09 9.43 2.96
CA THR A 845 52.26 8.96 2.18
C THR A 845 53.12 10.12 1.70
N SER A 846 52.50 11.17 1.15
CA SER A 846 53.17 12.39 0.70
C SER A 846 53.82 13.14 1.86
N ALA A 847 53.17 13.20 3.02
CA ALA A 847 53.74 13.80 4.23
C ALA A 847 54.96 13.01 4.76
N GLN A 848 54.90 11.67 4.71
CA GLN A 848 56.03 10.81 5.09
C GLN A 848 57.21 10.94 4.11
N ALA A 849 56.94 11.06 2.81
CA ALA A 849 57.96 11.31 1.80
C ALA A 849 58.65 12.67 2.01
N ALA A 850 57.87 13.73 2.23
CA ALA A 850 58.41 15.06 2.56
C ALA A 850 59.31 15.01 3.80
N ARG A 851 58.91 14.27 4.84
CA ARG A 851 59.72 14.11 6.07
C ARG A 851 61.05 13.40 5.82
N ARG A 852 61.06 12.29 5.08
CA ARG A 852 62.30 11.57 4.76
C ARG A 852 63.29 12.42 3.96
N VAL A 853 62.79 13.23 3.04
CA VAL A 853 63.61 14.13 2.22
C VAL A 853 64.10 15.33 3.02
N MET A 854 63.37 15.76 4.08
CA MET A 854 63.87 16.75 5.03
C MET A 854 65.03 16.24 5.89
N ASP A 855 65.05 14.94 6.18
CA ASP A 855 66.08 14.29 7.01
C ASP A 855 67.34 13.90 6.22
N THR A 856 67.33 14.02 4.88
CA THR A 856 68.44 13.65 3.98
C THR A 856 69.04 14.90 3.32
N PRO A 857 70.37 15.10 3.31
CA PRO A 857 70.98 16.29 2.70
C PRO A 857 71.07 16.14 1.17
N ASP A 858 70.04 16.60 0.46
CA ASP A 858 69.91 16.56 -1.01
C ASP A 858 69.78 17.99 -1.60
N PRO A 859 70.56 18.37 -2.64
CA PRO A 859 70.42 19.64 -3.37
C PRO A 859 69.00 19.93 -3.92
N GLU A 860 68.20 18.92 -4.26
CA GLU A 860 66.84 19.09 -4.83
C GLU A 860 65.72 19.07 -3.76
N ARG A 861 66.09 19.00 -2.47
CA ARG A 861 65.16 18.90 -1.31
C ARG A 861 63.99 19.88 -1.36
N SER A 862 64.24 21.13 -1.72
CA SER A 862 63.22 22.18 -1.70
C SER A 862 62.13 21.95 -2.76
N GLU A 863 62.48 21.33 -3.88
CA GLU A 863 61.56 21.08 -4.99
C GLU A 863 60.66 19.88 -4.70
N ILE A 864 61.23 18.81 -4.15
CA ILE A 864 60.50 17.59 -3.75
C ILE A 864 59.54 17.87 -2.58
N ILE A 865 59.97 18.66 -1.59
CA ILE A 865 59.09 19.06 -0.47
C ILE A 865 57.94 19.92 -0.98
N ARG A 866 58.21 20.87 -1.88
CA ARG A 866 57.18 21.72 -2.48
C ARG A 866 56.14 20.87 -3.21
N ALA A 867 56.58 19.94 -4.06
CA ALA A 867 55.70 19.00 -4.76
C ALA A 867 54.88 18.14 -3.78
N ALA A 868 55.50 17.58 -2.74
CA ALA A 868 54.81 16.77 -1.74
C ALA A 868 53.75 17.57 -0.94
N VAL A 869 54.03 18.83 -0.61
CA VAL A 869 53.05 19.73 0.02
C VAL A 869 51.89 20.05 -0.93
N GLU A 870 52.18 20.22 -2.22
CA GLU A 870 51.17 20.47 -3.24
C GLU A 870 50.22 19.27 -3.40
N TYR A 871 50.75 18.04 -3.41
CA TYR A 871 49.95 16.81 -3.36
C TYR A 871 49.09 16.69 -2.09
N ILE A 872 49.64 17.04 -0.91
CA ILE A 872 48.88 17.05 0.35
C ILE A 872 47.71 18.02 0.28
N ILE A 873 47.93 19.22 -0.25
CA ILE A 873 46.87 20.24 -0.39
C ILE A 873 45.78 19.74 -1.35
N GLU A 874 46.17 19.09 -2.45
CA GLU A 874 45.23 18.59 -3.45
C GLU A 874 44.37 17.43 -2.91
N ASP A 875 44.97 16.43 -2.27
CA ASP A 875 44.23 15.32 -1.68
C ASP A 875 43.39 15.76 -0.46
N SER A 876 43.83 16.79 0.27
CA SER A 876 43.02 17.39 1.35
C SER A 876 41.76 18.07 0.80
N LYS A 877 41.87 18.77 -0.34
CA LYS A 877 40.70 19.33 -1.04
C LYS A 877 39.77 18.23 -1.53
N ARG A 878 40.30 17.12 -2.04
CA ARG A 878 39.54 15.94 -2.48
C ARG A 878 38.77 15.31 -1.32
N ALA A 879 39.43 15.08 -0.18
CA ALA A 879 38.77 14.59 1.04
C ALA A 879 37.64 15.55 1.53
N ALA A 880 37.88 16.86 1.51
CA ALA A 880 36.86 17.85 1.87
C ALA A 880 35.66 17.88 0.89
N GLN A 881 35.87 17.52 -0.37
CA GLN A 881 34.80 17.42 -1.36
C GLN A 881 33.95 16.17 -1.17
N VAL A 882 34.56 15.03 -0.83
CA VAL A 882 33.85 13.80 -0.43
C VAL A 882 32.99 14.07 0.81
N ILE A 883 33.52 14.77 1.82
CA ILE A 883 32.76 15.13 3.03
C ILE A 883 31.61 16.11 2.74
N ARG A 884 31.76 17.03 1.78
CA ARG A 884 30.67 17.93 1.37
C ARG A 884 29.54 17.17 0.65
N ARG A 885 29.88 16.24 -0.25
CA ARG A 885 28.90 15.33 -0.89
C ARG A 885 28.20 14.45 0.15
N LEU A 886 28.95 13.95 1.12
CA LEU A 886 28.44 13.20 2.27
C LEU A 886 27.40 14.03 3.04
N ARG A 887 27.77 15.24 3.50
CA ARG A 887 26.87 16.12 4.27
C ARG A 887 25.59 16.49 3.52
N ALA A 888 25.66 16.63 2.19
CA ALA A 888 24.49 16.92 1.36
C ALA A 888 23.45 15.78 1.39
N LEU A 889 23.89 14.52 1.52
CA LEU A 889 22.98 13.36 1.69
C LEU A 889 22.34 13.31 3.08
N PHE A 890 22.93 13.98 4.08
CA PHE A 890 22.52 13.92 5.49
C PHE A 890 21.66 15.09 5.97
N ARG A 891 21.46 16.15 5.17
CA ARG A 891 20.78 17.37 5.66
C ARG A 891 19.26 17.27 5.51
N LYS A 892 18.56 17.25 6.65
CA LYS A 892 17.11 17.34 6.77
C LYS A 892 16.75 18.76 7.23
N GLU A 893 16.63 19.70 6.32
CA GLU A 893 16.00 20.99 6.61
C GLU A 893 14.70 21.08 5.81
N HIS A 894 13.65 21.55 6.47
CA HIS A 894 12.37 21.81 5.82
C HIS A 894 12.62 22.81 4.70
N ALA A 895 12.30 22.44 3.47
CA ALA A 895 12.43 23.30 2.31
C ALA A 895 11.45 24.49 2.47
N GLU A 896 11.94 25.61 3.00
CA GLU A 896 11.22 26.87 2.92
C GLU A 896 11.23 27.33 1.47
N ARG A 897 10.07 27.25 0.80
CA ARG A 897 9.85 27.85 -0.52
C ARG A 897 9.99 29.37 -0.39
N LYS A 898 11.02 29.95 -1.01
CA LYS A 898 11.24 31.39 -1.11
C LYS A 898 11.26 31.81 -2.58
N PRO A 899 10.89 33.06 -2.90
CA PRO A 899 11.12 33.61 -4.23
C PRO A 899 12.62 33.73 -4.47
N ILE A 900 13.10 33.15 -5.57
CA ILE A 900 14.53 33.09 -5.93
C ILE A 900 14.72 33.66 -7.32
N ASP A 901 15.69 34.57 -7.46
CA ASP A 901 16.23 34.97 -8.74
C ASP A 901 17.21 33.90 -9.24
N ILE A 902 16.85 33.22 -10.33
CA ILE A 902 17.66 32.14 -10.90
C ILE A 902 18.98 32.66 -11.49
N ASN A 903 19.00 33.87 -12.04
CA ASN A 903 20.23 34.44 -12.59
C ASN A 903 21.21 34.78 -11.46
N GLU A 904 20.73 35.33 -10.34
CA GLU A 904 21.56 35.58 -9.15
C GLU A 904 22.16 34.26 -8.60
N LEU A 905 21.32 33.23 -8.45
CA LEU A 905 21.73 31.91 -8.01
C LEU A 905 22.78 31.26 -8.93
N ILE A 906 22.62 31.40 -10.25
CA ILE A 906 23.62 30.91 -11.22
C ILE A 906 24.95 31.64 -11.02
N MET A 907 24.93 32.97 -10.87
CA MET A 907 26.15 33.76 -10.69
C MET A 907 26.88 33.42 -9.39
N ASP A 908 26.16 33.13 -8.30
CA ASP A 908 26.72 32.63 -7.05
C ASP A 908 27.43 31.28 -7.25
N VAL A 909 26.83 30.35 -7.98
CA VAL A 909 27.46 29.05 -8.30
C VAL A 909 28.69 29.24 -9.17
N VAL A 910 28.63 30.13 -10.16
CA VAL A 910 29.75 30.43 -11.06
C VAL A 910 30.95 30.95 -10.27
N ALA A 911 30.74 31.78 -9.26
CA ALA A 911 31.82 32.26 -8.39
C ALA A 911 32.57 31.11 -7.70
N LEU A 912 31.88 30.01 -7.36
CA LEU A 912 32.50 28.81 -6.78
C LEU A 912 33.27 27.97 -7.81
N VAL A 913 32.80 27.87 -9.06
CA VAL A 913 33.35 26.95 -10.08
C VAL A 913 34.37 27.62 -11.01
N ARG A 914 34.49 28.96 -10.98
CA ARG A 914 35.40 29.74 -11.85
C ARG A 914 36.84 29.22 -11.82
N GLY A 915 37.34 28.86 -10.64
CA GLY A 915 38.70 28.33 -10.47
C GLY A 915 38.92 27.00 -11.17
N ASP A 916 37.91 26.12 -11.17
CA ASP A 916 37.98 24.80 -11.80
C ASP A 916 37.93 24.89 -13.33
N GLY A 917 37.12 25.80 -13.88
CA GLY A 917 37.08 26.06 -15.32
C GLY A 917 38.42 26.56 -15.86
N VAL A 918 39.05 27.53 -15.18
CA VAL A 918 40.40 28.04 -15.54
C VAL A 918 41.44 26.92 -15.44
N ARG A 919 41.42 26.12 -14.37
CA ARG A 919 42.37 25.02 -14.17
C ARG A 919 42.28 23.98 -15.29
N ARG A 920 41.08 23.71 -15.79
CA ARG A 920 40.81 22.69 -16.81
C ARG A 920 40.81 23.22 -18.25
N ARG A 921 41.12 24.51 -18.46
CA ARG A 921 41.08 25.20 -19.76
C ARG A 921 39.72 25.10 -20.44
N VAL A 922 38.64 25.22 -19.66
CA VAL A 922 37.27 25.26 -20.17
C VAL A 922 36.76 26.69 -20.08
N SER A 923 36.39 27.26 -21.22
CA SER A 923 35.73 28.55 -21.30
C SER A 923 34.26 28.42 -20.90
N MET A 924 33.75 29.37 -20.11
CA MET A 924 32.34 29.39 -19.70
C MET A 924 31.69 30.66 -20.21
N ARG A 925 30.60 30.53 -20.95
CA ARG A 925 29.82 31.63 -21.51
C ARG A 925 28.41 31.61 -20.92
N PHE A 926 27.87 32.79 -20.61
CA PHE A 926 26.60 32.95 -19.94
C PHE A 926 25.69 33.84 -20.80
N GLU A 927 24.55 33.31 -21.21
CA GLU A 927 23.51 34.03 -21.96
C GLU A 927 22.23 34.02 -21.12
N LEU A 928 22.19 34.92 -20.14
CA LEU A 928 21.10 34.99 -19.17
C LEU A 928 20.07 36.03 -19.62
N ALA A 929 18.80 35.64 -19.76
CA ALA A 929 17.75 36.58 -20.12
C ALA A 929 17.48 37.57 -18.97
N GLU A 930 17.31 38.86 -19.31
CA GLU A 930 16.98 39.91 -18.34
C GLU A 930 15.48 39.90 -18.01
N GLY A 931 15.12 40.31 -16.79
CA GLY A 931 13.72 40.49 -16.37
C GLY A 931 12.93 39.20 -16.11
N LEU A 932 13.61 38.07 -15.89
CA LEU A 932 12.96 36.78 -15.62
C LEU A 932 12.14 36.82 -14.31
N PRO A 933 10.97 36.14 -14.25
CA PRO A 933 10.21 36.06 -13.01
C PRO A 933 10.88 35.15 -11.97
N VAL A 934 10.60 35.41 -10.69
CA VAL A 934 11.18 34.63 -9.57
C VAL A 934 10.62 33.21 -9.54
N VAL A 935 11.49 32.26 -9.20
CA VAL A 935 11.14 30.85 -9.00
C VAL A 935 10.88 30.61 -7.52
N SER A 936 9.73 30.02 -7.19
CA SER A 936 9.41 29.65 -5.80
C SER A 936 10.06 28.30 -5.46
N GLY A 937 11.10 28.32 -4.63
CA GLY A 937 11.93 27.14 -4.41
C GLY A 937 12.79 27.18 -3.15
N ASP A 938 13.54 26.10 -2.93
CA ASP A 938 14.63 26.06 -1.96
C ASP A 938 15.93 26.46 -2.67
N ALA A 939 16.52 27.58 -2.24
CA ALA A 939 17.72 28.14 -2.87
C ALA A 939 18.90 27.19 -2.81
N VAL A 940 19.07 26.43 -1.72
CA VAL A 940 20.18 25.50 -1.55
C VAL A 940 20.02 24.30 -2.47
N GLN A 941 18.80 23.77 -2.60
CA GLN A 941 18.53 22.65 -3.50
C GLN A 941 18.69 23.02 -4.97
N LEU A 942 18.19 24.20 -5.39
CA LEU A 942 18.38 24.69 -6.74
C LEU A 942 19.86 25.03 -7.03
N GLN A 943 20.58 25.60 -6.06
CA GLN A 943 22.02 25.82 -6.15
C GLN A 943 22.79 24.50 -6.35
N GLN A 944 22.37 23.43 -5.67
CA GLN A 944 22.93 22.09 -5.85
C GLN A 944 22.69 21.54 -7.26
N VAL A 945 21.50 21.74 -7.83
CA VAL A 945 21.21 21.35 -9.22
C VAL A 945 22.14 22.09 -10.17
N VAL A 946 22.20 23.43 -10.10
CA VAL A 946 23.03 24.25 -10.99
C VAL A 946 24.51 23.88 -10.87
N LEU A 947 25.03 23.73 -9.65
CA LEU A 947 26.41 23.33 -9.40
C LEU A 947 26.72 21.96 -10.02
N ASN A 948 25.83 20.98 -9.85
CA ASN A 948 26.02 19.64 -10.38
C ASN A 948 26.01 19.64 -11.92
N LEU A 949 25.11 20.39 -12.55
CA LEU A 949 25.06 20.50 -14.00
C LEU A 949 26.32 21.15 -14.58
N ILE A 950 26.75 22.30 -14.03
CA ILE A 950 27.95 23.01 -14.49
C ILE A 950 29.21 22.15 -14.27
N MET A 951 29.34 21.48 -13.12
CA MET A 951 30.51 20.61 -12.87
C MET A 951 30.53 19.39 -13.79
N ASN A 952 29.39 18.78 -14.09
CA ASN A 952 29.33 17.66 -15.03
C ASN A 952 29.71 18.11 -16.45
N ALA A 953 29.22 19.28 -16.89
CA ALA A 953 29.59 19.90 -18.16
C ALA A 953 31.10 20.18 -18.24
N VAL A 954 31.67 20.88 -17.25
CA VAL A 954 33.11 21.20 -17.20
C VAL A 954 33.98 19.94 -17.19
N GLU A 955 33.56 18.87 -16.50
CA GLU A 955 34.26 17.58 -16.50
C GLU A 955 34.20 16.88 -17.86
N ALA A 956 33.04 16.87 -18.51
CA ALA A 956 32.86 16.27 -19.83
C ALA A 956 33.66 17.02 -20.91
N THR A 957 33.64 18.36 -20.86
CA THR A 957 34.39 19.23 -21.78
C THR A 957 35.90 19.12 -21.60
N ALA A 958 36.39 18.96 -20.36
CA ALA A 958 37.81 18.83 -20.09
C ALA A 958 38.44 17.57 -20.72
N LEU A 959 37.64 16.53 -20.95
CA LEU A 959 38.04 15.28 -21.61
C LEU A 959 37.92 15.34 -23.14
N GLY A 960 37.27 16.36 -23.69
CA GLY A 960 37.05 16.56 -25.12
C GLY A 960 38.11 17.42 -25.82
N ASP A 961 37.99 17.49 -27.14
CA ASP A 961 38.85 18.30 -28.02
C ASP A 961 38.42 19.78 -28.07
N GLU A 962 39.31 20.68 -28.49
CA GLU A 962 39.01 22.12 -28.63
C GLU A 962 37.96 22.40 -29.73
N PRO A 963 37.13 23.46 -29.62
CA PRO A 963 37.00 24.40 -28.49
C PRO A 963 36.31 23.82 -27.24
N ARG A 964 36.94 24.02 -26.07
CA ARG A 964 36.41 23.63 -24.76
C ARG A 964 35.52 24.71 -24.18
N GLU A 965 34.22 24.59 -24.41
CA GLU A 965 33.23 25.60 -24.03
C GLU A 965 32.05 24.96 -23.29
N VAL A 966 31.58 25.65 -22.24
CA VAL A 966 30.31 25.41 -21.57
C VAL A 966 29.48 26.67 -21.64
N VAL A 967 28.27 26.58 -22.19
CA VAL A 967 27.33 27.69 -22.34
C VAL A 967 26.15 27.47 -21.41
N VAL A 968 25.88 28.44 -20.54
CA VAL A 968 24.72 28.43 -19.65
C VAL A 968 23.72 29.47 -20.12
N THR A 969 22.49 29.05 -20.40
CA THR A 969 21.44 29.94 -20.90
C THR A 969 20.19 29.88 -20.02
N THR A 970 19.54 31.03 -19.81
CA THR A 970 18.23 31.10 -19.17
C THR A 970 17.22 31.77 -20.11
N THR A 971 16.06 31.15 -20.28
CA THR A 971 14.99 31.67 -21.12
C THR A 971 13.63 31.42 -20.47
N GLN A 972 12.69 32.34 -20.70
CA GLN A 972 11.28 32.08 -20.42
C GLN A 972 10.66 31.40 -21.63
N VAL A 973 10.06 30.22 -21.41
CA VAL A 973 9.49 29.43 -22.52
C VAL A 973 8.03 29.79 -22.73
N GLU A 974 7.28 29.91 -21.63
CA GLU A 974 5.85 30.22 -21.59
C GLU A 974 5.56 31.08 -20.32
N PRO A 975 4.40 31.76 -20.24
CA PRO A 975 3.97 32.40 -19.00
C PRO A 975 3.98 31.39 -17.84
N GLY A 976 4.74 31.69 -16.78
CA GLY A 976 4.90 30.82 -15.62
C GLY A 976 5.92 29.68 -15.74
N LEU A 977 6.73 29.60 -16.82
CA LEU A 977 7.75 28.55 -16.98
C LEU A 977 9.12 29.09 -17.43
N LEU A 978 10.13 28.86 -16.60
CA LEU A 978 11.53 29.25 -16.84
C LEU A 978 12.37 28.02 -17.19
N ARG A 979 13.21 28.13 -18.23
CA ARG A 979 14.17 27.11 -18.64
C ARG A 979 15.61 27.56 -18.41
N LEU A 980 16.38 26.70 -17.74
CA LEU A 980 17.83 26.75 -17.64
C LEU A 980 18.42 25.66 -18.54
N SER A 981 19.35 26.01 -19.42
CA SER A 981 20.09 25.03 -20.23
C SER A 981 21.59 25.14 -19.95
N VAL A 982 22.25 24.00 -19.75
CA VAL A 982 23.70 23.89 -19.67
C VAL A 982 24.17 23.06 -20.85
N CYS A 983 24.82 23.71 -21.80
CA CYS A 983 25.35 23.13 -23.03
C CYS A 983 26.87 22.95 -22.89
N ASP A 984 27.38 21.78 -23.22
CA ASP A 984 28.81 21.47 -23.20
C ASP A 984 29.33 20.98 -24.55
N THR A 985 30.60 21.23 -24.86
CA THR A 985 31.29 20.68 -26.05
C THR A 985 32.09 19.41 -25.76
N GLY A 986 31.69 18.64 -24.73
CA GLY A 986 32.39 17.46 -24.25
C GLY A 986 32.19 16.19 -25.07
N ILE A 987 32.60 15.05 -24.50
CA ILE A 987 32.56 13.74 -25.17
C ILE A 987 31.14 13.19 -25.41
N GLY A 988 30.11 13.80 -24.81
CA GLY A 988 28.72 13.35 -24.92
C GLY A 988 28.46 11.98 -24.26
N VAL A 989 27.28 11.41 -24.54
CA VAL A 989 26.84 10.09 -24.05
C VAL A 989 26.08 9.39 -25.17
N ASP A 990 26.17 8.08 -25.34
CA ASP A 990 25.44 7.37 -26.42
C ASP A 990 23.90 7.58 -26.34
N ALA A 991 23.22 7.60 -27.48
CA ALA A 991 21.78 7.91 -27.58
C ALA A 991 20.92 6.94 -26.75
N ALA A 992 21.35 5.66 -26.63
CA ALA A 992 20.70 4.65 -25.80
C ALA A 992 20.85 4.88 -24.28
N GLN A 993 21.72 5.79 -23.88
CA GLN A 993 22.03 6.11 -22.48
C GLN A 993 21.43 7.45 -22.02
N LEU A 994 20.91 8.29 -22.93
CA LEU A 994 20.37 9.63 -22.61
C LEU A 994 19.26 9.64 -21.54
N GLU A 995 18.35 8.66 -21.55
CA GLU A 995 17.33 8.56 -20.48
C GLU A 995 17.91 7.90 -19.23
N LYS A 996 18.91 7.02 -19.38
CA LYS A 996 19.52 6.25 -18.30
C LYS A 996 20.49 7.06 -17.45
N ILE A 997 21.05 8.17 -17.94
CA ILE A 997 21.95 9.02 -17.15
C ILE A 997 21.29 9.62 -15.90
N PHE A 998 19.96 9.66 -15.86
CA PHE A 998 19.19 10.12 -14.70
C PHE A 998 18.79 8.98 -13.76
N GLU A 999 19.08 7.72 -14.09
CA GLU A 999 18.89 6.58 -13.19
C GLU A 999 19.99 6.55 -12.11
N PRO A 1000 19.67 6.12 -10.88
CA PRO A 1000 20.67 5.96 -9.84
C PRO A 1000 21.79 4.99 -10.25
N PHE A 1001 23.04 5.33 -9.91
CA PHE A 1001 24.24 4.52 -10.13
C PHE A 1001 24.69 4.37 -11.60
N VAL A 1002 24.07 5.09 -12.53
CA VAL A 1002 24.52 5.14 -13.93
C VAL A 1002 25.58 6.22 -14.07
N SER A 1003 26.82 5.82 -14.36
CA SER A 1003 27.97 6.72 -14.57
C SER A 1003 28.90 6.16 -15.64
N THR A 1004 29.39 7.04 -16.51
CA THR A 1004 30.42 6.72 -17.51
C THR A 1004 31.84 6.96 -16.98
N LYS A 1005 31.99 7.43 -15.73
CA LYS A 1005 33.27 7.77 -15.08
C LYS A 1005 33.71 6.65 -14.14
N ILE A 1006 35.00 6.28 -14.20
CA ILE A 1006 35.64 5.25 -13.38
C ILE A 1006 35.51 5.55 -11.87
N ASP A 1007 35.53 6.83 -11.47
CA ASP A 1007 35.41 7.31 -10.08
C ASP A 1007 34.06 8.00 -9.79
N GLY A 1008 33.06 7.88 -10.66
CA GLY A 1008 31.78 8.58 -10.54
C GLY A 1008 30.66 7.69 -10.00
N LEU A 1009 30.09 8.03 -8.84
CA LEU A 1009 29.00 7.29 -8.20
C LEU A 1009 27.65 7.26 -8.96
N GLY A 1010 27.48 8.05 -10.03
CA GLY A 1010 26.24 8.05 -10.83
C GLY A 1010 24.99 8.57 -10.10
N MET A 1011 25.16 9.30 -8.99
CA MET A 1011 24.04 9.82 -8.19
C MET A 1011 23.71 11.30 -8.43
N GLY A 1012 24.59 12.05 -9.11
CA GLY A 1012 24.41 13.49 -9.27
C GLY A 1012 23.13 13.86 -10.03
N LEU A 1013 22.98 13.34 -11.25
CA LEU A 1013 21.84 13.66 -12.13
C LEU A 1013 20.51 13.08 -11.62
N SER A 1014 20.52 11.94 -10.94
CA SER A 1014 19.32 11.35 -10.32
C SER A 1014 18.82 12.17 -9.11
N ILE A 1015 19.75 12.73 -8.31
CA ILE A 1015 19.43 13.69 -7.26
C ILE A 1015 18.91 15.00 -7.87
N SER A 1016 19.57 15.52 -8.92
CA SER A 1016 19.09 16.71 -9.63
C SER A 1016 17.66 16.53 -10.17
N ARG A 1017 17.34 15.36 -10.74
CA ARG A 1017 15.98 15.03 -11.19
C ARG A 1017 14.96 15.04 -10.06
N SER A 1018 15.31 14.44 -8.92
CA SER A 1018 14.43 14.40 -7.74
C SER A 1018 14.16 15.80 -7.19
N ILE A 1019 15.18 16.66 -7.13
CA ILE A 1019 15.05 18.05 -6.69
C ILE A 1019 14.17 18.85 -7.66
N VAL A 1020 14.43 18.77 -8.97
CA VAL A 1020 13.66 19.51 -9.98
C VAL A 1020 12.18 19.09 -9.99
N GLN A 1021 11.90 17.78 -9.87
CA GLN A 1021 10.54 17.28 -9.75
C GLN A 1021 9.85 17.74 -8.46
N ALA A 1022 10.56 17.76 -7.33
CA ALA A 1022 10.03 18.32 -6.09
C ALA A 1022 9.68 19.81 -6.22
N HIS A 1023 10.33 20.53 -7.13
CA HIS A 1023 10.03 21.93 -7.46
C HIS A 1023 8.90 22.11 -8.48
N GLY A 1024 8.27 21.03 -8.94
CA GLY A 1024 7.21 21.07 -9.98
C GLY A 1024 7.76 21.19 -11.40
N GLY A 1025 9.07 20.96 -11.57
CA GLY A 1025 9.78 21.11 -12.82
C GLY A 1025 10.10 19.80 -13.54
N ARG A 1026 10.77 19.89 -14.70
CA ARG A 1026 11.30 18.75 -15.45
C ARG A 1026 12.77 18.94 -15.82
N ILE A 1027 13.52 17.85 -15.89
CA ILE A 1027 14.92 17.82 -16.35
C ILE A 1027 15.09 16.73 -17.41
N TRP A 1028 15.83 17.03 -18.47
CA TRP A 1028 16.18 16.07 -19.51
C TRP A 1028 17.49 16.47 -20.19
N ALA A 1029 18.01 15.59 -21.05
CA ALA A 1029 19.22 15.86 -21.80
C ALA A 1029 19.01 15.59 -23.30
N THR A 1030 19.68 16.37 -24.14
CA THR A 1030 19.64 16.26 -25.59
C THR A 1030 21.05 16.31 -26.16
N HIS A 1031 21.28 15.66 -27.29
CA HIS A 1031 22.50 15.83 -28.06
C HIS A 1031 22.56 17.21 -28.71
N ASN A 1032 23.76 17.79 -28.71
CA ASN A 1032 24.03 18.98 -29.51
C ASN A 1032 24.22 18.57 -30.98
N SER A 1033 23.93 19.50 -31.90
CA SER A 1033 24.07 19.28 -33.34
C SER A 1033 25.51 19.08 -33.81
N ASP A 1034 26.49 19.51 -33.02
CA ASP A 1034 27.92 19.38 -33.27
C ASP A 1034 28.55 18.28 -32.38
N ARG A 1035 28.65 18.49 -31.06
CA ARG A 1035 29.25 17.57 -30.08
C ARG A 1035 28.87 17.93 -28.64
N GLY A 1036 28.96 16.95 -27.74
CA GLY A 1036 28.60 17.12 -26.32
C GLY A 1036 27.10 16.98 -26.05
N LEU A 1037 26.67 17.53 -24.93
CA LEU A 1037 25.33 17.38 -24.40
C LEU A 1037 24.75 18.74 -23.99
N THR A 1038 23.43 18.89 -24.12
CA THR A 1038 22.69 19.95 -23.44
C THR A 1038 21.79 19.31 -22.39
N VAL A 1039 21.95 19.70 -21.13
CA VAL A 1039 21.02 19.34 -20.05
C VAL A 1039 20.11 20.53 -19.79
N GLN A 1040 18.79 20.29 -19.84
CA GLN A 1040 17.76 21.31 -19.72
C GLN A 1040 16.93 21.07 -18.47
N VAL A 1041 16.66 22.14 -17.73
CA VAL A 1041 15.83 22.17 -16.53
C VAL A 1041 14.74 23.19 -16.75
N GLU A 1042 13.50 22.81 -16.53
CA GLU A 1042 12.38 23.74 -16.46
C GLU A 1042 11.77 23.74 -15.07
N VAL A 1043 11.47 24.94 -14.58
CA VAL A 1043 10.88 25.16 -13.26
C VAL A 1043 9.75 26.20 -13.36
N PRO A 1044 8.64 26.02 -12.63
CA PRO A 1044 7.58 27.02 -12.56
C PRO A 1044 8.08 28.34 -11.96
N CYS A 1045 7.65 29.47 -12.51
CA CYS A 1045 7.92 30.82 -11.99
C CYS A 1045 6.63 31.61 -11.80
N GLU A 1046 6.64 32.61 -10.91
CA GLU A 1046 5.45 33.44 -10.63
C GLU A 1046 5.16 34.40 -11.80
N GLU A 1047 3.90 34.59 -12.18
CA GLU A 1047 3.53 35.61 -13.18
C GLU A 1047 3.84 37.00 -12.63
N GLN A 1048 4.61 37.81 -13.37
CA GLN A 1048 4.71 39.24 -13.11
C GLN A 1048 3.35 39.87 -13.47
N LEU A 1049 2.61 40.28 -12.44
CA LEU A 1049 1.39 41.09 -12.55
C LEU A 1049 1.69 42.53 -13.01
#